data_AF-S4RVC2-F1
#
_entry.id   AF-S4RVC2-F1
#
_cell.length_a   1.000
_cell.length_b   1.000
_cell.length_c   1.000
_cell.angle_alpha   90.00
_cell.angle_beta   90.00
_cell.angle_gamma   90.00
#
_symmetry.space_group_name_H-M   'P 1'
#
loop_
_entity.id
_entity.type
_entity.pdbx_description
1 polymer ?
#
loop_
_entity_poly.entity_id
_entity_poly.type
_entity_poly.pdbx_seq_one_letter_code
_entity_poly.pdbx_strand_id
1 'polypeptide(L)'
;TKMTENIKVAVRVRPFNEREKTRGASIIISMEGNTTRIIKPRSGDADVKTFTFDYSYWSHDGFVALDNGYLAPENEQFADQKRVFSDLGEGILENAWNGYNCSLFAYGQTGSGKTYSVVGGSANKGILPLFCERLFEDIERKQESAAEGTEFQVSLSMVEIYNEQVRDLLNPQSGRQGGLRIREKVDHGFFVENLLTVPVGSYGDIDSRIQEGTRNRTIAATHMNATSSRAHTIVAITFVQKAMSDGGHTLQKSSTINIVDLAGSERAGNTGAARERLKEGCMINQSLSTLGNVIKALADQGKGVQKSTVLPFRDSVLTKLLKNALGGNSKTIMIAALSPADVNYEETLSTLRFVDRAKAIRVQAVVNESPTSRLVRELQQENMRLQELLSQASYGALSNHSWNPCASSWEQNRREMEHMAMSWEQRLASERLAHQQKLKEEKELREKRKTIPHLWNLNEDPALNGLLCHFIPEGSLSIGNGKSENPAGIILHGVGVLPHHASVNNKDGVIILAPSPEARVLINGCPLTQPALLNHNDRLLLGASQLYVLYDPKAVSVDSGGDHKQTVTFDKAQEEIACNSGLCMAVGGNSSDDALIWEDLLSLLPALWEGNGIGEELGKGTRFEVVLTASEGHGKHAGLTQVRVKMTHLASGLEFLLRPREFLGRRFLMQEMYQRYLQGDDWDLPRDKDPFWECPESTVSVGVVQVALQPLSHQLAVSETYPVLDCHGQKQGHLRVLIQPCDSDGAPKRQQVGDPNELIGKQLHLLIRILGARGIPEHFTKTHCRFKLFCEDEDETAEVASSNPDYNFEKTFFFNPVTEEFLDYIAKSVLTIEVCGTQVER
;
A
#
# COMPACT_ATOMS: atom_id res chain seq x y z
N THR A 1 -36.53 -3.96 -16.31
CA THR A 1 -35.79 -3.51 -17.51
C THR A 1 -34.31 -3.54 -17.19
N LYS A 2 -33.45 -4.21 -17.99
CA LYS A 2 -32.00 -4.23 -17.73
C LYS A 2 -31.44 -2.86 -18.14
N MET A 3 -30.98 -2.04 -17.18
CA MET A 3 -30.25 -0.81 -17.50
C MET A 3 -28.77 -1.14 -17.59
N THR A 4 -28.18 -0.89 -18.76
CA THR A 4 -26.73 -0.87 -18.94
C THR A 4 -26.22 0.51 -18.58
N GLU A 5 -25.34 0.59 -17.58
CA GLU A 5 -24.68 1.82 -17.15
C GLU A 5 -23.16 1.61 -17.19
N ASN A 6 -22.38 2.68 -17.37
CA ASN A 6 -20.93 2.61 -17.22
C ASN A 6 -20.55 2.73 -15.74
N ILE A 7 -19.37 2.20 -15.38
CA ILE A 7 -18.78 2.48 -14.06
C ILE A 7 -18.55 3.99 -13.93
N LYS A 8 -19.04 4.59 -12.84
CA LYS A 8 -18.77 5.99 -12.51
C LYS A 8 -17.40 6.11 -11.87
N VAL A 9 -16.62 7.10 -12.28
CA VAL A 9 -15.26 7.34 -11.79
C VAL A 9 -15.16 8.75 -11.22
N ALA A 10 -14.72 8.82 -9.98
CA ALA A 10 -14.33 10.05 -9.30
C ALA A 10 -12.83 10.02 -8.99
N VAL A 11 -12.17 11.16 -9.09
CA VAL A 11 -10.78 11.32 -8.61
C VAL A 11 -10.73 12.35 -7.50
N ARG A 12 -9.85 12.16 -6.53
CA ARG A 12 -9.73 13.04 -5.36
C ARG A 12 -8.27 13.26 -5.00
N VAL A 13 -7.85 14.53 -4.96
CA VAL A 13 -6.49 14.91 -4.53
C VAL A 13 -6.51 15.41 -3.09
N ARG A 14 -5.58 14.90 -2.27
CA ARG A 14 -5.46 15.27 -0.85
C ARG A 14 -4.55 16.50 -0.63
N PRO A 15 -4.55 17.11 0.58
CA PRO A 15 -3.56 18.10 0.97
C PRO A 15 -2.17 17.51 1.02
N PHE A 16 -1.13 18.35 1.00
CA PHE A 16 0.22 17.91 1.36
C PHE A 16 0.26 17.40 2.80
N ASN A 17 0.93 16.27 3.00
CA ASN A 17 1.27 15.80 4.34
C ASN A 17 2.47 16.59 4.91
N GLU A 18 2.77 16.42 6.20
CA GLU A 18 3.88 17.11 6.88
C GLU A 18 5.20 16.91 6.14
N ARG A 19 5.50 15.68 5.69
CA ARG A 19 6.74 15.35 4.97
C ARG A 19 6.88 16.11 3.65
N GLU A 20 5.81 16.14 2.85
CA GLU A 20 5.77 16.84 1.58
C GLU A 20 5.90 18.36 1.77
N LYS A 21 5.31 18.90 2.84
CA LYS A 21 5.49 20.31 3.22
C LYS A 21 6.93 20.61 3.62
N THR A 22 7.52 19.79 4.49
CA THR A 22 8.92 19.96 4.96
C THR A 22 9.92 19.86 3.81
N ARG A 23 9.66 19.01 2.81
CA ARG A 23 10.49 18.92 1.60
C ARG A 23 10.31 20.09 0.63
N GLY A 24 9.24 20.88 0.77
CA GLY A 24 8.86 21.86 -0.24
C GLY A 24 8.45 21.20 -1.57
N ALA A 25 7.68 20.11 -1.50
CA ALA A 25 7.22 19.37 -2.67
C ALA A 25 6.43 20.26 -3.64
N SER A 26 6.65 20.08 -4.94
CA SER A 26 5.88 20.79 -5.97
C SER A 26 4.56 20.09 -6.28
N ILE A 27 3.51 20.88 -6.51
CA ILE A 27 2.19 20.38 -6.91
C ILE A 27 2.24 19.95 -8.37
N ILE A 28 1.88 18.69 -8.65
CA ILE A 28 1.85 18.14 -10.02
C ILE A 28 0.44 17.96 -10.58
N ILE A 29 -0.61 18.26 -9.80
CA ILE A 29 -2.01 18.08 -10.20
C ILE A 29 -2.72 19.43 -10.25
N SER A 30 -3.54 19.64 -11.27
CA SER A 30 -4.52 20.73 -11.34
C SER A 30 -5.88 20.16 -11.74
N MET A 31 -6.96 20.64 -11.12
CA MET A 31 -8.33 20.20 -11.41
C MET A 31 -9.22 21.40 -11.73
N GLU A 32 -10.01 21.28 -12.79
CA GLU A 32 -10.98 22.28 -13.21
C GLU A 32 -12.28 21.59 -13.66
N GLY A 33 -13.36 21.78 -12.90
CA GLY A 33 -14.60 21.03 -13.09
C GLY A 33 -14.35 19.54 -13.03
N ASN A 34 -14.69 18.82 -14.11
CA ASN A 34 -14.50 17.37 -14.23
C ASN A 34 -13.16 16.97 -14.88
N THR A 35 -12.29 17.95 -15.15
CA THR A 35 -11.02 17.76 -15.83
C THR A 35 -9.88 17.75 -14.82
N THR A 36 -9.03 16.73 -14.90
CA THR A 36 -7.81 16.60 -14.09
C THR A 36 -6.59 16.61 -15.01
N ARG A 37 -5.64 17.50 -14.71
CA ARG A 37 -4.36 17.63 -15.41
C ARG A 37 -3.23 17.20 -14.49
N ILE A 38 -2.28 16.46 -15.03
CA ILE A 38 -1.04 16.10 -14.35
C ILE A 38 0.15 16.63 -15.15
N ILE A 39 1.08 17.28 -14.45
CA ILE A 39 2.23 17.98 -15.01
C ILE A 39 3.49 17.23 -14.60
N LYS A 40 4.34 16.88 -15.57
CA LYS A 40 5.60 16.21 -15.28
C LYS A 40 6.59 17.17 -14.62
N PRO A 41 7.21 16.81 -13.47
CA PRO A 41 8.22 17.63 -12.84
C PRO A 41 9.36 17.98 -13.82
N ARG A 42 9.88 19.21 -13.73
CA ARG A 42 11.06 19.69 -14.49
C ARG A 42 10.93 19.68 -16.03
N SER A 43 9.74 19.42 -16.57
CA SER A 43 9.47 19.38 -18.02
C SER A 43 8.74 20.64 -18.53
N GLY A 44 8.36 21.55 -17.62
CA GLY A 44 7.48 22.68 -17.91
C GLY A 44 6.09 22.23 -18.41
N ASP A 45 5.36 23.14 -19.07
CA ASP A 45 4.05 22.87 -19.69
C ASP A 45 4.11 21.95 -20.93
N ALA A 46 5.30 21.46 -21.32
CA ALA A 46 5.48 20.66 -22.53
C ALA A 46 4.98 19.21 -22.41
N ASP A 47 4.82 18.66 -21.21
CA ASP A 47 4.35 17.28 -20.96
C ASP A 47 3.18 17.26 -19.95
N VAL A 48 2.11 17.99 -20.27
CA VAL A 48 0.85 17.99 -19.52
C VAL A 48 -0.08 16.92 -20.06
N LYS A 49 -0.57 16.03 -19.19
CA LYS A 49 -1.57 15.02 -19.53
C LYS A 49 -2.91 15.38 -18.90
N THR A 50 -3.96 15.30 -19.71
CA THR A 50 -5.33 15.69 -19.30
C THR A 50 -6.25 14.48 -19.33
N PHE A 51 -7.06 14.34 -18.29
CA PHE A 51 -8.07 13.29 -18.12
C PHE A 51 -9.42 13.92 -17.74
N THR A 52 -10.53 13.25 -18.10
CA THR A 52 -11.88 13.72 -17.78
C THR A 52 -12.70 12.61 -17.12
N PHE A 53 -13.17 12.87 -15.91
CA PHE A 53 -13.90 11.91 -15.08
C PHE A 53 -15.34 12.34 -14.85
N ASP A 54 -16.13 11.54 -14.12
CA ASP A 54 -17.48 11.94 -13.74
C ASP A 54 -17.42 13.02 -12.64
N TYR A 55 -16.42 12.93 -11.75
CA TYR A 55 -16.12 13.94 -10.74
C TYR A 55 -14.60 14.09 -10.53
N SER A 56 -14.14 15.34 -10.33
CA SER A 56 -12.76 15.63 -9.90
C SER A 56 -12.78 16.52 -8.65
N TYR A 57 -12.36 15.95 -7.52
CA TYR A 57 -12.41 16.58 -6.21
C TYR A 57 -11.07 17.19 -5.83
N TRP A 58 -11.03 18.51 -5.76
CA TRP A 58 -9.92 19.25 -5.19
C TRP A 58 -10.07 19.33 -3.66
N SER A 59 -9.34 18.50 -2.91
CA SER A 59 -9.31 18.55 -1.44
C SER A 59 -7.92 18.98 -0.93
N HIS A 60 -7.17 19.77 -1.70
CA HIS A 60 -5.77 20.09 -1.39
C HIS A 60 -5.61 21.30 -0.44
N ASP A 61 -6.27 22.41 -0.76
CA ASP A 61 -6.20 23.69 -0.05
C ASP A 61 -7.59 24.39 -0.06
N GLY A 62 -7.68 25.59 0.51
CA GLY A 62 -8.94 26.34 0.58
C GLY A 62 -9.91 25.80 1.64
N PHE A 63 -9.39 25.34 2.76
CA PHE A 63 -10.17 24.86 3.90
C PHE A 63 -9.76 25.56 5.20
N VAL A 64 -10.72 25.67 6.12
CA VAL A 64 -10.49 26.10 7.51
C VAL A 64 -10.77 24.92 8.44
N ALA A 65 -9.83 24.66 9.35
CA ALA A 65 -10.05 23.69 10.42
C ALA A 65 -10.91 24.34 11.51
N LEU A 66 -12.10 23.79 11.74
CA LEU A 66 -12.98 24.21 12.83
C LEU A 66 -12.50 23.65 14.18
N ASP A 67 -12.99 24.21 15.29
CA ASP A 67 -12.63 23.77 16.66
C ASP A 67 -12.90 22.28 16.92
N ASN A 68 -13.87 21.70 16.21
CA ASN A 68 -14.19 20.28 16.29
C ASN A 68 -13.30 19.38 15.42
N GLY A 69 -12.32 19.95 14.72
CA GLY A 69 -11.39 19.26 13.81
C GLY A 69 -11.95 19.01 12.39
N TYR A 70 -13.16 19.48 12.08
CA TYR A 70 -13.73 19.37 10.73
C TYR A 70 -13.03 20.34 9.77
N LEU A 71 -12.70 19.86 8.56
CA LEU A 71 -12.12 20.68 7.50
C LEU A 71 -13.26 21.25 6.66
N ALA A 72 -13.66 22.48 6.96
CA ALA A 72 -14.74 23.18 6.26
C ALA A 72 -14.20 23.89 5.01
N PRO A 73 -14.96 23.93 3.90
CA PRO A 73 -14.59 24.68 2.73
C PRO A 73 -14.54 26.19 3.03
N GLU A 74 -13.42 26.83 2.74
CA GLU A 74 -13.29 28.28 2.71
C GLU A 74 -13.77 28.85 1.37
N ASN A 75 -13.69 28.04 0.31
CA ASN A 75 -14.10 28.39 -1.04
C ASN A 75 -14.85 27.20 -1.72
N GLU A 76 -15.48 27.47 -2.86
CA GLU A 76 -16.25 26.46 -3.62
C GLU A 76 -15.37 25.39 -4.30
N GLN A 77 -14.06 25.62 -4.41
CA GLN A 77 -13.15 24.65 -5.01
C GLN A 77 -12.87 23.48 -4.07
N PHE A 78 -12.75 23.72 -2.76
CA PHE A 78 -12.49 22.67 -1.79
C PHE A 78 -13.65 21.67 -1.72
N ALA A 79 -13.32 20.39 -1.88
CA ALA A 79 -14.24 19.28 -1.74
C ALA A 79 -14.06 18.61 -0.37
N ASP A 80 -14.95 18.96 0.57
CA ASP A 80 -15.04 18.32 1.87
C ASP A 80 -15.70 16.94 1.81
N GLN A 81 -15.79 16.25 2.95
CA GLN A 81 -16.41 14.91 3.00
C GLN A 81 -17.90 14.94 2.64
N LYS A 82 -18.60 16.02 2.99
CA LYS A 82 -20.04 16.16 2.73
C LYS A 82 -20.33 16.28 1.25
N ARG A 83 -19.57 17.09 0.51
CA ARG A 83 -19.69 17.20 -0.95
C ARG A 83 -19.48 15.86 -1.63
N VAL A 84 -18.41 15.14 -1.26
CA VAL A 84 -18.12 13.81 -1.82
C VAL A 84 -19.24 12.81 -1.51
N PHE A 85 -19.84 12.86 -0.31
CA PHE A 85 -20.98 12.02 0.04
C PHE A 85 -22.26 12.40 -0.73
N SER A 86 -22.53 13.68 -0.93
CA SER A 86 -23.72 14.13 -1.68
C SER A 86 -23.65 13.68 -3.14
N ASP A 87 -22.50 13.84 -3.79
CA ASP A 87 -22.32 13.49 -5.20
C ASP A 87 -22.31 11.96 -5.48
N LEU A 88 -21.80 11.16 -4.54
CA LEU A 88 -21.59 9.71 -4.72
C LEU A 88 -22.44 8.85 -3.78
N GLY A 89 -22.44 9.16 -2.50
CA GLY A 89 -23.08 8.39 -1.43
C GLY A 89 -24.60 8.42 -1.47
N GLU A 90 -25.21 9.58 -1.76
CA GLU A 90 -26.67 9.70 -1.93
C GLU A 90 -27.16 8.82 -3.09
N GLY A 91 -26.41 8.77 -4.19
CA GLY A 91 -26.72 7.89 -5.31
C GLY A 91 -26.65 6.40 -4.92
N ILE A 92 -25.68 5.99 -4.10
CA ILE A 92 -25.62 4.62 -3.58
C ILE A 92 -26.85 4.32 -2.71
N LEU A 93 -27.23 5.26 -1.86
CA LEU A 93 -28.38 5.14 -0.96
C LEU A 93 -29.70 5.00 -1.73
N GLU A 94 -29.94 5.84 -2.73
CA GLU A 94 -31.12 5.74 -3.58
C GLU A 94 -31.18 4.38 -4.30
N ASN A 95 -30.04 3.91 -4.82
CA ASN A 95 -29.96 2.63 -5.50
C ASN A 95 -30.20 1.44 -4.56
N ALA A 96 -29.70 1.49 -3.33
CA ALA A 96 -29.96 0.50 -2.30
C ALA A 96 -31.46 0.42 -1.96
N TRP A 97 -32.12 1.55 -1.77
CA TRP A 97 -33.57 1.62 -1.57
C TRP A 97 -34.37 1.07 -2.76
N ASN A 98 -33.88 1.26 -3.97
CA ASN A 98 -34.48 0.70 -5.17
C ASN A 98 -34.22 -0.81 -5.36
N GLY A 99 -33.38 -1.42 -4.51
CA GLY A 99 -33.05 -2.86 -4.56
C GLY A 99 -31.92 -3.20 -5.53
N TYR A 100 -31.10 -2.22 -5.95
CA TYR A 100 -29.90 -2.48 -6.74
C TYR A 100 -28.72 -2.81 -5.82
N ASN A 101 -27.91 -3.78 -6.23
CA ASN A 101 -26.60 -3.95 -5.61
C ASN A 101 -25.70 -2.76 -5.98
N CYS A 102 -24.88 -2.33 -5.03
CA CYS A 102 -23.97 -1.22 -5.21
C CYS A 102 -22.56 -1.62 -4.80
N SER A 103 -21.56 -1.06 -5.47
CA SER A 103 -20.16 -1.27 -5.11
C SER A 103 -19.36 0.01 -5.23
N LEU A 104 -18.63 0.37 -4.17
CA LEU A 104 -17.74 1.52 -4.14
C LEU A 104 -16.31 1.06 -3.88
N PHE A 105 -15.39 1.46 -4.76
CA PHE A 105 -13.98 1.12 -4.68
C PHE A 105 -13.14 2.35 -4.39
N ALA A 106 -12.25 2.28 -3.40
CA ALA A 106 -11.17 3.24 -3.26
C ALA A 106 -9.86 2.64 -3.77
N TYR A 107 -9.16 3.36 -4.66
CA TYR A 107 -7.94 2.90 -5.32
C TYR A 107 -6.92 4.03 -5.40
N GLY A 108 -5.63 3.70 -5.33
CA GLY A 108 -4.53 4.65 -5.34
C GLY A 108 -3.36 4.16 -4.47
N GLN A 109 -2.23 4.84 -4.54
CA GLN A 109 -1.05 4.43 -3.76
C GLN A 109 -1.30 4.55 -2.24
N THR A 110 -0.48 3.90 -1.43
CA THR A 110 -0.49 4.09 0.02
C THR A 110 -0.31 5.56 0.40
N GLY A 111 -1.06 6.01 1.40
CA GLY A 111 -1.06 7.42 1.83
C GLY A 111 -1.78 8.40 0.90
N SER A 112 -2.40 7.98 -0.22
CA SER A 112 -3.11 8.88 -1.14
C SER A 112 -4.49 9.36 -0.65
N GLY A 113 -5.07 8.72 0.38
CA GLY A 113 -6.39 9.10 0.93
C GLY A 113 -7.55 8.14 0.65
N LYS A 114 -7.28 6.87 0.31
CA LYS A 114 -8.29 5.81 0.12
C LYS A 114 -9.19 5.63 1.35
N THR A 115 -8.59 5.23 2.47
CA THR A 115 -9.26 5.04 3.76
C THR A 115 -9.92 6.31 4.27
N TYR A 116 -9.32 7.48 4.03
CA TYR A 116 -9.93 8.78 4.38
C TYR A 116 -11.22 9.05 3.59
N SER A 117 -11.29 8.65 2.33
CA SER A 117 -12.52 8.81 1.54
C SER A 117 -13.61 7.82 1.94
N VAL A 118 -13.21 6.59 2.28
CA VAL A 118 -14.13 5.51 2.65
C VAL A 118 -14.63 5.64 4.09
N VAL A 119 -13.71 5.62 5.05
CA VAL A 119 -13.99 5.62 6.49
C VAL A 119 -13.93 7.04 7.05
N GLY A 120 -12.90 7.80 6.68
CA GLY A 120 -12.67 9.15 7.19
C GLY A 120 -11.94 9.20 8.53
N GLY A 121 -11.83 10.41 9.07
CA GLY A 121 -11.30 10.67 10.41
C GLY A 121 -12.41 10.86 11.44
N SER A 122 -12.03 11.02 12.71
CA SER A 122 -13.00 11.21 13.82
C SER A 122 -13.96 12.37 13.60
N ALA A 123 -13.45 13.53 13.15
CA ALA A 123 -14.26 14.70 12.82
C ALA A 123 -14.75 14.69 11.36
N ASN A 124 -13.99 14.09 10.45
CA ASN A 124 -14.22 14.11 9.00
C ASN A 124 -14.70 12.73 8.53
N LYS A 125 -15.93 12.35 8.90
CA LYS A 125 -16.58 11.08 8.53
C LYS A 125 -16.56 10.87 7.01
N GLY A 126 -16.14 9.69 6.55
CA GLY A 126 -16.11 9.32 5.14
C GLY A 126 -17.46 8.83 4.63
N ILE A 127 -17.47 8.25 3.43
CA ILE A 127 -18.71 7.79 2.76
C ILE A 127 -19.41 6.69 3.55
N LEU A 128 -18.68 5.71 4.09
CA LEU A 128 -19.25 4.58 4.83
C LEU A 128 -20.05 5.02 6.06
N PRO A 129 -19.49 5.78 7.01
CA PRO A 129 -20.26 6.21 8.18
C PRO A 129 -21.43 7.13 7.81
N LEU A 130 -21.25 8.07 6.87
CA LEU A 130 -22.33 8.96 6.43
C LEU A 130 -23.47 8.19 5.74
N PHE A 131 -23.15 7.17 4.94
CA PHE A 131 -24.13 6.28 4.31
C PHE A 131 -24.95 5.54 5.36
N CYS A 132 -24.29 4.95 6.36
CA CYS A 132 -24.95 4.19 7.40
C CYS A 132 -25.84 5.08 8.28
N GLU A 133 -25.37 6.27 8.65
CA GLU A 133 -26.13 7.27 9.40
C GLU A 133 -27.41 7.64 8.63
N ARG A 134 -27.26 8.00 7.36
CA ARG A 134 -28.40 8.40 6.51
C ARG A 134 -29.37 7.24 6.22
N LEU A 135 -28.86 6.02 6.04
CA LEU A 135 -29.69 4.83 5.83
C LEU A 135 -30.63 4.60 7.02
N PHE A 136 -30.12 4.68 8.25
CA PHE A 136 -30.94 4.48 9.44
C PHE A 136 -31.92 5.64 9.70
N GLU A 137 -31.52 6.90 9.45
CA GLU A 137 -32.45 8.04 9.47
C GLU A 137 -33.62 7.84 8.49
N ASP A 138 -33.33 7.33 7.29
CA ASP A 138 -34.33 7.05 6.27
C ASP A 138 -35.23 5.85 6.66
N ILE A 139 -34.67 4.84 7.31
CA ILE A 139 -35.43 3.70 7.86
C ILE A 139 -36.40 4.19 8.94
N GLU A 140 -35.94 5.00 9.90
CA GLU A 140 -36.78 5.56 10.96
C GLU A 140 -37.94 6.37 10.37
N ARG A 141 -37.64 7.30 9.46
CA ARG A 141 -38.65 8.14 8.79
C ARG A 141 -39.66 7.32 7.97
N LYS A 142 -39.21 6.26 7.28
CA LYS A 142 -40.12 5.41 6.50
C LYS A 142 -40.90 4.45 7.37
N GLN A 143 -40.36 4.00 8.50
CA GLN A 143 -41.08 3.14 9.43
C GLN A 143 -42.31 3.85 10.01
N GLU A 144 -42.22 5.16 10.27
CA GLU A 144 -43.34 5.99 10.75
C GLU A 144 -44.49 6.13 9.74
N SER A 145 -44.18 6.04 8.44
CA SER A 145 -45.14 6.23 7.33
C SER A 145 -45.49 4.93 6.59
N ALA A 146 -44.89 3.80 6.98
CA ALA A 146 -45.06 2.51 6.32
C ALA A 146 -46.38 1.82 6.70
N ALA A 147 -46.89 1.00 5.78
CA ALA A 147 -48.01 0.13 6.05
C ALA A 147 -47.66 -0.91 7.14
N GLU A 148 -48.66 -1.28 7.93
CA GLU A 148 -48.55 -2.27 8.99
C GLU A 148 -47.98 -3.59 8.43
N GLY A 149 -46.90 -4.10 9.02
CA GLY A 149 -46.19 -5.30 8.55
C GLY A 149 -45.02 -5.05 7.59
N THR A 150 -44.60 -3.79 7.38
CA THR A 150 -43.34 -3.47 6.70
C THR A 150 -42.14 -3.66 7.63
N GLU A 151 -41.13 -4.42 7.20
CA GLU A 151 -39.92 -4.74 7.96
C GLU A 151 -38.67 -4.36 7.17
N PHE A 152 -37.75 -3.65 7.84
CA PHE A 152 -36.42 -3.33 7.33
C PHE A 152 -35.36 -4.12 8.08
N GLN A 153 -34.56 -4.89 7.34
CA GLN A 153 -33.51 -5.73 7.90
C GLN A 153 -32.16 -5.29 7.35
N VAL A 154 -31.23 -4.95 8.26
CA VAL A 154 -29.85 -4.55 7.92
C VAL A 154 -28.86 -5.52 8.55
N SER A 155 -27.94 -6.04 7.74
CA SER A 155 -26.83 -6.87 8.21
C SER A 155 -25.48 -6.34 7.73
N LEU A 156 -24.44 -6.61 8.50
CA LEU A 156 -23.06 -6.23 8.22
C LEU A 156 -22.16 -7.46 8.18
N SER A 157 -21.23 -7.49 7.24
CA SER A 157 -20.06 -8.37 7.27
C SER A 157 -18.81 -7.59 6.88
N MET A 158 -17.66 -8.02 7.38
CA MET A 158 -16.38 -7.34 7.15
C MET A 158 -15.27 -8.36 6.92
N VAL A 159 -14.65 -8.25 5.74
CA VAL A 159 -13.65 -9.21 5.25
C VAL A 159 -12.34 -8.50 4.97
N GLU A 160 -11.25 -9.14 5.35
CA GLU A 160 -9.90 -8.78 4.92
C GLU A 160 -9.38 -9.82 3.91
N ILE A 161 -8.76 -9.35 2.84
CA ILE A 161 -8.03 -10.19 1.89
C ILE A 161 -6.56 -9.79 1.98
N TYR A 162 -5.72 -10.70 2.44
CA TYR A 162 -4.27 -10.50 2.53
C TYR A 162 -3.56 -11.76 2.04
N ASN A 163 -2.60 -11.59 1.12
CA ASN A 163 -1.86 -12.69 0.50
C ASN A 163 -2.78 -13.81 -0.05
N GLU A 164 -3.84 -13.43 -0.78
CA GLU A 164 -4.88 -14.34 -1.32
C GLU A 164 -5.59 -15.21 -0.25
N GLN A 165 -5.46 -14.87 1.03
CA GLN A 165 -6.17 -15.48 2.15
C GLN A 165 -7.31 -14.57 2.60
N VAL A 166 -8.48 -15.14 2.82
CA VAL A 166 -9.67 -14.43 3.29
C VAL A 166 -9.78 -14.55 4.80
N ARG A 167 -9.97 -13.45 5.51
CA ARG A 167 -10.20 -13.42 6.96
C ARG A 167 -11.48 -12.68 7.28
N ASP A 168 -12.23 -13.22 8.23
CA ASP A 168 -13.40 -12.54 8.80
C ASP A 168 -12.94 -11.63 9.95
N LEU A 169 -13.13 -10.33 9.77
CA LEU A 169 -12.74 -9.33 10.76
C LEU A 169 -13.73 -9.25 11.94
N LEU A 170 -14.93 -9.81 11.81
CA LEU A 170 -15.93 -9.88 12.88
C LEU A 170 -15.90 -11.23 13.63
N ASN A 171 -15.16 -12.21 13.11
CA ASN A 171 -14.95 -13.51 13.78
C ASN A 171 -13.47 -13.90 13.80
N PRO A 172 -12.67 -13.39 14.75
CA PRO A 172 -11.22 -13.63 14.79
C PRO A 172 -10.84 -15.10 15.04
N GLN A 173 -11.77 -15.96 15.47
CA GLN A 173 -11.50 -17.39 15.67
C GLN A 173 -11.60 -18.22 14.39
N SER A 174 -12.26 -17.69 13.35
CA SER A 174 -12.58 -18.43 12.12
C SER A 174 -11.41 -18.65 11.15
N GLY A 175 -10.27 -17.97 11.36
CA GLY A 175 -9.14 -17.93 10.42
C GLY A 175 -7.86 -18.64 10.85
N ARG A 176 -7.87 -19.51 11.87
CA ARG A 176 -6.63 -20.08 12.46
C ARG A 176 -5.82 -20.99 11.53
N GLN A 177 -6.39 -21.50 10.42
CA GLN A 177 -5.66 -22.29 9.42
C GLN A 177 -6.16 -21.97 8.00
N GLY A 178 -5.33 -21.31 7.18
CA GLY A 178 -5.52 -21.21 5.73
C GLY A 178 -6.71 -20.39 5.21
N GLY A 179 -7.27 -19.47 6.01
CA GLY A 179 -8.31 -18.53 5.60
C GLY A 179 -9.69 -19.15 5.29
N LEU A 180 -10.70 -18.29 5.12
CA LEU A 180 -12.04 -18.70 4.69
C LEU A 180 -12.05 -19.05 3.20
N ARG A 181 -12.80 -20.09 2.83
CA ARG A 181 -12.89 -20.58 1.45
C ARG A 181 -13.89 -19.78 0.63
N ILE A 182 -13.63 -19.64 -0.67
CA ILE A 182 -14.52 -18.99 -1.62
C ILE A 182 -15.24 -20.06 -2.44
N ARG A 183 -16.55 -19.96 -2.56
CA ARG A 183 -17.40 -20.83 -3.40
C ARG A 183 -18.15 -20.03 -4.44
N GLU A 184 -18.59 -20.68 -5.52
CA GLU A 184 -19.40 -20.07 -6.59
C GLU A 184 -20.82 -20.66 -6.55
N LYS A 185 -21.84 -19.79 -6.52
CA LYS A 185 -23.26 -20.14 -6.76
C LYS A 185 -23.69 -19.58 -8.11
N VAL A 186 -24.55 -20.30 -8.83
CA VAL A 186 -25.01 -19.92 -10.18
C VAL A 186 -25.71 -18.55 -10.17
N ASP A 187 -26.58 -18.30 -9.18
CA ASP A 187 -27.39 -17.08 -9.12
C ASP A 187 -26.72 -15.91 -8.37
N HIS A 188 -25.81 -16.22 -7.44
CA HIS A 188 -25.17 -15.22 -6.56
C HIS A 188 -23.72 -14.90 -6.91
N GLY A 189 -23.07 -15.69 -7.77
CA GLY A 189 -21.65 -15.55 -8.07
C GLY A 189 -20.76 -16.09 -6.93
N PHE A 190 -19.55 -15.54 -6.80
CA PHE A 190 -18.61 -15.95 -5.77
C PHE A 190 -18.97 -15.36 -4.40
N PHE A 191 -18.88 -16.18 -3.35
CA PHE A 191 -19.11 -15.78 -1.97
C PHE A 191 -18.13 -16.48 -1.02
N VAL A 192 -17.94 -15.89 0.15
CA VAL A 192 -17.09 -16.46 1.22
C VAL A 192 -17.93 -17.43 2.05
N GLU A 193 -17.49 -18.68 2.13
CA GLU A 193 -18.11 -19.71 2.96
C GLU A 193 -17.87 -19.43 4.45
N ASN A 194 -18.90 -19.63 5.28
CA ASN A 194 -18.85 -19.43 6.74
C ASN A 194 -18.53 -18.01 7.20
N LEU A 195 -18.72 -17.01 6.33
CA LEU A 195 -18.59 -15.60 6.71
C LEU A 195 -19.68 -15.19 7.71
N LEU A 196 -19.28 -14.62 8.84
CA LEU A 196 -20.22 -14.10 9.82
C LEU A 196 -20.95 -12.88 9.26
N THR A 197 -22.29 -12.94 9.28
CA THR A 197 -23.16 -11.83 8.91
C THR A 197 -23.98 -11.42 10.13
N VAL A 198 -23.69 -10.22 10.64
CA VAL A 198 -24.22 -9.71 11.91
C VAL A 198 -25.43 -8.81 11.65
N PRO A 199 -26.61 -9.08 12.23
CA PRO A 199 -27.74 -8.15 12.18
C PRO A 199 -27.46 -6.90 13.02
N VAL A 200 -27.84 -5.72 12.49
CA VAL A 200 -27.61 -4.42 13.12
C VAL A 200 -28.91 -3.61 13.13
N GLY A 201 -29.15 -2.85 14.20
CA GLY A 201 -30.40 -2.11 14.41
C GLY A 201 -30.25 -0.59 14.43
N SER A 202 -29.02 -0.08 14.38
CA SER A 202 -28.73 1.35 14.40
C SER A 202 -27.36 1.65 13.78
N TYR A 203 -27.10 2.93 13.49
CA TYR A 203 -25.76 3.39 13.10
C TYR A 203 -24.71 3.09 14.18
N GLY A 204 -25.07 3.25 15.46
CA GLY A 204 -24.16 2.97 16.58
C GLY A 204 -23.71 1.50 16.62
N ASP A 205 -24.62 0.57 16.30
CA ASP A 205 -24.28 -0.86 16.21
C ASP A 205 -23.27 -1.10 15.08
N ILE A 206 -23.46 -0.46 13.90
CA ILE A 206 -22.54 -0.58 12.77
C ILE A 206 -21.17 -0.01 13.11
N ASP A 207 -21.11 1.21 13.66
CA ASP A 207 -19.85 1.88 14.00
C ASP A 207 -19.04 1.04 14.99
N SER A 208 -19.69 0.46 16.01
CA SER A 208 -19.05 -0.45 16.96
C SER A 208 -18.47 -1.70 16.28
N ARG A 209 -19.19 -2.30 15.32
CA ARG A 209 -18.71 -3.48 14.58
C ARG A 209 -17.57 -3.15 13.62
N ILE A 210 -17.59 -1.99 12.97
CA ILE A 210 -16.49 -1.51 12.14
C ILE A 210 -15.24 -1.27 13.01
N GLN A 211 -15.40 -0.67 14.18
CA GLN A 211 -14.30 -0.45 15.13
C GLN A 211 -13.73 -1.78 15.66
N GLU A 212 -14.58 -2.76 15.96
CA GLU A 212 -14.16 -4.11 16.31
C GLU A 212 -13.34 -4.76 15.19
N GLY A 213 -13.85 -4.72 13.95
CA GLY A 213 -13.13 -5.26 12.79
C GLY A 213 -11.80 -4.56 12.54
N THR A 214 -11.73 -3.25 12.74
CA THR A 214 -10.50 -2.46 12.60
C THR A 214 -9.49 -2.79 13.71
N ARG A 215 -9.96 -3.04 14.94
CA ARG A 215 -9.11 -3.51 16.05
C ARG A 215 -8.55 -4.91 15.74
N ASN A 216 -9.39 -5.83 15.27
CA ASN A 216 -8.98 -7.18 14.89
C ASN A 216 -7.95 -7.17 13.74
N ARG A 217 -8.15 -6.28 12.76
CA ARG A 217 -7.18 -6.00 11.70
C ARG A 217 -5.83 -5.53 12.25
N THR A 218 -5.84 -4.65 13.25
CA THR A 218 -4.60 -4.17 13.90
C THR A 218 -3.86 -5.28 14.63
N ILE A 219 -4.58 -6.13 15.37
CA ILE A 219 -4.00 -7.29 16.06
C ILE A 219 -3.37 -8.24 15.04
N ALA A 220 -4.05 -8.51 13.91
CA ALA A 220 -3.49 -9.35 12.86
C ALA A 220 -2.24 -8.74 12.21
N ALA A 221 -2.25 -7.43 11.98
CA ALA A 221 -1.10 -6.69 11.43
C ALA A 221 0.12 -6.76 12.35
N THR A 222 -0.05 -6.60 13.67
CA THR A 222 1.06 -6.71 14.62
C THR A 222 1.58 -8.13 14.76
N HIS A 223 0.69 -9.13 14.84
CA HIS A 223 1.07 -10.54 14.98
C HIS A 223 1.83 -11.10 13.77
N MET A 224 1.43 -10.73 12.56
CA MET A 224 1.94 -11.32 11.32
C MET A 224 2.92 -10.39 10.59
N ASN A 225 3.26 -9.24 11.18
CA ASN A 225 3.93 -8.09 10.52
C ASN A 225 3.30 -7.74 9.15
N ALA A 226 2.00 -8.01 8.99
CA ALA A 226 1.26 -7.74 7.77
C ALA A 226 0.96 -6.24 7.71
N THR A 227 1.51 -5.53 6.72
CA THR A 227 1.22 -4.10 6.56
C THR A 227 -0.21 -3.91 6.02
N SER A 228 -1.00 -3.06 6.68
CA SER A 228 -2.40 -2.79 6.31
C SER A 228 -2.55 -2.21 4.91
N SER A 229 -1.51 -1.54 4.40
CA SER A 229 -1.39 -1.02 3.04
C SER A 229 -1.48 -2.10 1.96
N ARG A 230 -1.30 -3.38 2.32
CA ARG A 230 -1.28 -4.52 1.37
C ARG A 230 -2.50 -5.43 1.49
N ALA A 231 -3.37 -5.16 2.46
CA ALA A 231 -4.61 -5.91 2.63
C ALA A 231 -5.79 -5.12 2.04
N HIS A 232 -6.70 -5.82 1.37
CA HIS A 232 -7.97 -5.25 0.91
C HIS A 232 -9.02 -5.45 1.98
N THR A 233 -9.76 -4.39 2.31
CA THR A 233 -10.88 -4.48 3.25
C THR A 233 -12.19 -4.32 2.50
N ILE A 234 -13.12 -5.27 2.70
CA ILE A 234 -14.47 -5.23 2.14
C ILE A 234 -15.47 -5.18 3.28
N VAL A 235 -16.23 -4.09 3.35
CA VAL A 235 -17.40 -3.97 4.23
C VAL A 235 -18.63 -4.17 3.37
N ALA A 236 -19.43 -5.19 3.69
CA ALA A 236 -20.66 -5.48 2.97
C ALA A 236 -21.86 -5.23 3.88
N ILE A 237 -22.76 -4.35 3.43
CA ILE A 237 -24.04 -4.05 4.08
C ILE A 237 -25.13 -4.70 3.24
N THR A 238 -25.89 -5.61 3.84
CA THR A 238 -27.07 -6.21 3.20
C THR A 238 -28.31 -5.54 3.75
N PHE A 239 -29.09 -4.94 2.86
CA PHE A 239 -30.33 -4.26 3.18
C PHE A 239 -31.51 -4.98 2.52
N VAL A 240 -32.45 -5.46 3.34
CA VAL A 240 -33.64 -6.17 2.89
C VAL A 240 -34.88 -5.41 3.35
N GLN A 241 -35.79 -5.17 2.41
CA GLN A 241 -37.08 -4.54 2.63
C GLN A 241 -38.16 -5.59 2.42
N LYS A 242 -39.03 -5.79 3.40
CA LYS A 242 -40.19 -6.66 3.29
C LYS A 242 -41.45 -5.83 3.52
N ALA A 243 -42.39 -5.91 2.60
CA ALA A 243 -43.70 -5.27 2.74
C ALA A 243 -44.80 -6.31 2.46
N MET A 244 -45.91 -6.25 3.16
CA MET A 244 -47.09 -7.03 2.78
C MET A 244 -47.83 -6.31 1.65
N SER A 245 -48.13 -7.02 0.56
CA SER A 245 -49.01 -6.54 -0.48
C SER A 245 -50.47 -6.77 -0.10
N ASP A 246 -51.38 -5.95 -0.63
CA ASP A 246 -52.84 -6.04 -0.46
C ASP A 246 -53.44 -7.44 -0.75
N GLY A 247 -52.72 -8.29 -1.50
CA GLY A 247 -53.08 -9.68 -1.79
C GLY A 247 -52.57 -10.73 -0.79
N GLY A 248 -52.01 -10.34 0.36
CA GLY A 248 -51.48 -11.26 1.39
C GLY A 248 -50.11 -11.88 1.06
N HIS A 249 -49.42 -11.38 0.04
CA HIS A 249 -48.08 -11.84 -0.35
C HIS A 249 -47.00 -10.86 0.14
N THR A 250 -45.86 -11.39 0.63
CA THR A 250 -44.72 -10.57 1.01
C THR A 250 -43.90 -10.14 -0.21
N LEU A 251 -43.85 -8.84 -0.48
CA LEU A 251 -42.92 -8.22 -1.40
C LEU A 251 -41.57 -8.03 -0.71
N GLN A 252 -40.53 -8.71 -1.20
CA GLN A 252 -39.17 -8.61 -0.67
C GLN A 252 -38.24 -8.06 -1.74
N LYS A 253 -37.56 -6.96 -1.40
CA LYS A 253 -36.44 -6.38 -2.15
C LYS A 253 -35.16 -6.52 -1.34
N SER A 254 -34.05 -6.80 -1.99
CA SER A 254 -32.74 -6.85 -1.35
C SER A 254 -31.71 -6.02 -2.12
N SER A 255 -30.74 -5.50 -1.39
CA SER A 255 -29.56 -4.86 -1.96
C SER A 255 -28.34 -5.22 -1.13
N THR A 256 -27.22 -5.46 -1.81
CA THR A 256 -25.92 -5.60 -1.17
C THR A 256 -25.05 -4.41 -1.58
N ILE A 257 -24.58 -3.67 -0.58
CA ILE A 257 -23.71 -2.51 -0.72
C ILE A 257 -22.32 -2.93 -0.29
N ASN A 258 -21.39 -3.03 -1.24
CA ASN A 258 -20.00 -3.37 -0.99
C ASN A 258 -19.15 -2.10 -1.00
N ILE A 259 -18.53 -1.77 0.13
CA ILE A 259 -17.59 -0.67 0.23
C ILE A 259 -16.20 -1.27 0.42
N VAL A 260 -15.32 -0.98 -0.53
CA VAL A 260 -14.02 -1.66 -0.69
C VAL A 260 -12.89 -0.65 -0.60
N ASP A 261 -12.03 -0.83 0.39
CA ASP A 261 -10.75 -0.14 0.53
C ASP A 261 -9.64 -1.08 0.03
N LEU A 262 -9.13 -0.80 -1.17
CA LEU A 262 -8.11 -1.63 -1.80
C LEU A 262 -6.73 -1.38 -1.20
N ALA A 263 -5.84 -2.35 -1.32
CA ALA A 263 -4.42 -2.17 -1.08
C ALA A 263 -3.81 -1.03 -1.93
N GLY A 264 -2.65 -0.54 -1.52
CA GLY A 264 -1.83 0.41 -2.25
C GLY A 264 -1.55 -0.05 -3.68
N SER A 265 -1.76 0.84 -4.65
CA SER A 265 -1.54 0.54 -6.08
C SER A 265 -0.08 0.59 -6.52
N GLU A 266 0.83 1.02 -5.63
CA GLU A 266 2.24 1.15 -5.92
C GLU A 266 2.86 -0.18 -6.36
N ARG A 267 3.70 -0.12 -7.40
CA ARG A 267 4.39 -1.31 -7.89
C ARG A 267 5.61 -1.57 -7.01
N ALA A 268 5.80 -2.81 -6.58
CA ALA A 268 7.14 -3.27 -6.22
C ALA A 268 8.01 -3.07 -7.47
N GLY A 269 9.06 -2.24 -7.36
CA GLY A 269 9.80 -1.76 -8.51
C GLY A 269 10.26 -2.89 -9.44
N ASN A 270 10.24 -2.66 -10.75
CA ASN A 270 10.90 -3.51 -11.73
C ASN A 270 12.42 -3.39 -11.51
N THR A 271 12.97 -4.17 -10.59
CA THR A 271 14.41 -4.39 -10.50
C THR A 271 14.80 -5.41 -11.57
N GLY A 272 15.90 -5.17 -12.28
CA GLY A 272 16.45 -6.07 -13.30
C GLY A 272 16.95 -7.41 -12.76
N ALA A 273 16.56 -7.81 -11.55
CA ALA A 273 16.78 -9.13 -11.02
C ALA A 273 16.04 -10.15 -11.91
N ALA A 274 16.67 -11.31 -12.12
CA ALA A 274 16.28 -12.34 -13.08
C ALA A 274 14.76 -12.44 -13.34
N ARG A 275 14.38 -12.50 -14.62
CA ARG A 275 13.02 -12.54 -15.19
C ARG A 275 12.00 -13.45 -14.47
N GLU A 276 12.46 -14.41 -13.66
CA GLU A 276 11.65 -15.31 -12.83
C GLU A 276 11.40 -14.83 -11.39
N ARG A 277 12.33 -14.10 -10.73
CA ARG A 277 12.06 -13.44 -9.42
C ARG A 277 10.96 -12.37 -9.53
N LEU A 278 10.88 -11.72 -10.70
CA LEU A 278 9.80 -10.80 -11.09
C LEU A 278 8.40 -11.45 -11.06
N LYS A 279 8.27 -12.79 -11.21
CA LYS A 279 6.98 -13.48 -11.11
C LYS A 279 6.52 -13.67 -9.65
N GLU A 280 7.38 -13.56 -8.65
CA GLU A 280 7.01 -13.81 -7.24
C GLU A 280 6.71 -12.54 -6.45
N GLY A 281 7.38 -11.42 -6.73
CA GLY A 281 6.87 -10.09 -6.34
C GLY A 281 5.45 -9.80 -6.88
N CYS A 282 5.03 -10.61 -7.87
CA CYS A 282 3.70 -10.60 -8.45
C CYS A 282 2.61 -11.24 -7.55
N MET A 283 2.93 -12.03 -6.51
CA MET A 283 1.91 -12.66 -5.65
C MET A 283 1.23 -11.66 -4.70
N ILE A 284 1.99 -10.72 -4.12
CA ILE A 284 1.43 -9.68 -3.24
C ILE A 284 0.52 -8.73 -4.02
N ASN A 285 0.96 -8.37 -5.23
CA ASN A 285 0.18 -7.59 -6.16
C ASN A 285 -0.67 -8.47 -7.09
N GLN A 286 -0.87 -9.76 -6.81
CA GLN A 286 -1.63 -10.65 -7.69
C GLN A 286 -3.06 -10.16 -7.77
N SER A 287 -3.67 -9.87 -6.63
CA SER A 287 -4.99 -9.27 -6.50
C SER A 287 -5.16 -8.03 -7.40
N LEU A 288 -4.27 -7.03 -7.27
CA LEU A 288 -4.33 -5.77 -8.03
C LEU A 288 -3.91 -5.89 -9.50
N SER A 289 -2.93 -6.74 -9.82
CA SER A 289 -2.47 -6.99 -11.19
C SER A 289 -3.56 -7.72 -11.97
N THR A 290 -4.17 -8.73 -11.36
CA THR A 290 -5.32 -9.45 -11.92
C THR A 290 -6.50 -8.51 -12.09
N LEU A 291 -6.78 -7.65 -11.11
CA LEU A 291 -7.81 -6.62 -11.22
C LEU A 291 -7.54 -5.69 -12.42
N GLY A 292 -6.30 -5.26 -12.62
CA GLY A 292 -5.90 -4.47 -13.79
C GLY A 292 -6.08 -5.21 -15.11
N ASN A 293 -5.80 -6.51 -15.15
CA ASN A 293 -6.04 -7.36 -16.33
C ASN A 293 -7.53 -7.52 -16.64
N VAL A 294 -8.36 -7.74 -15.60
CA VAL A 294 -9.83 -7.80 -15.72
C VAL A 294 -10.38 -6.48 -16.25
N ILE A 295 -9.97 -5.34 -15.67
CA ILE A 295 -10.43 -4.02 -16.10
C ILE A 295 -10.03 -3.73 -17.54
N LYS A 296 -8.79 -4.06 -17.92
CA LYS A 296 -8.32 -3.92 -19.30
C LYS A 296 -9.18 -4.75 -20.27
N ALA A 297 -9.41 -6.02 -19.95
CA ALA A 297 -10.20 -6.90 -20.80
C ALA A 297 -11.67 -6.46 -20.93
N LEU A 298 -12.30 -6.01 -19.83
CA LEU A 298 -13.66 -5.48 -19.84
C LEU A 298 -13.78 -4.14 -20.60
N ALA A 299 -12.79 -3.26 -20.45
CA ALA A 299 -12.75 -1.99 -21.17
C ALA A 299 -12.60 -2.20 -22.70
N ASP A 300 -11.77 -3.16 -23.11
CA ASP A 300 -11.59 -3.53 -24.52
C ASP A 300 -12.89 -4.12 -25.11
N GLN A 301 -13.62 -4.94 -24.34
CA GLN A 301 -14.96 -5.43 -24.71
C GLN A 301 -15.97 -4.29 -24.85
N GLY A 302 -15.96 -3.32 -23.93
CA GLY A 302 -16.82 -2.14 -23.97
C GLY A 302 -16.61 -1.25 -25.21
N LYS A 303 -15.40 -1.29 -25.79
CA LYS A 303 -15.03 -0.59 -27.03
C LYS A 303 -15.32 -1.38 -28.32
N GLY A 304 -15.92 -2.57 -28.23
CA GLY A 304 -16.30 -3.38 -29.39
C GLY A 304 -15.16 -4.19 -30.01
N VAL A 305 -14.01 -4.33 -29.33
CA VAL A 305 -12.93 -5.21 -29.76
C VAL A 305 -13.33 -6.65 -29.49
N GLN A 306 -13.83 -7.37 -30.51
CA GLN A 306 -14.14 -8.80 -30.42
C GLN A 306 -12.84 -9.64 -30.36
N LYS A 307 -12.25 -9.73 -29.18
CA LYS A 307 -11.38 -10.87 -28.83
C LYS A 307 -12.12 -11.74 -27.83
N SER A 308 -12.21 -13.03 -28.12
CA SER A 308 -12.73 -14.08 -27.22
C SER A 308 -11.74 -14.34 -26.06
N THR A 309 -11.37 -13.30 -25.32
CA THR A 309 -10.46 -13.42 -24.19
C THR A 309 -11.26 -13.85 -22.97
N VAL A 310 -10.94 -15.01 -22.41
CA VAL A 310 -11.49 -15.47 -21.12
C VAL A 310 -11.14 -14.43 -20.05
N LEU A 311 -12.15 -13.91 -19.35
CA LEU A 311 -11.94 -12.92 -18.29
C LEU A 311 -11.30 -13.59 -17.06
N PRO A 312 -10.15 -13.11 -16.57
CA PRO A 312 -9.36 -13.77 -15.52
C PRO A 312 -9.92 -13.52 -14.10
N PHE A 313 -11.24 -13.53 -13.91
CA PHE A 313 -11.86 -13.36 -12.59
C PHE A 313 -11.53 -14.47 -11.59
N ARG A 314 -10.99 -15.60 -12.06
CA ARG A 314 -10.64 -16.75 -11.22
C ARG A 314 -9.18 -16.72 -10.75
N ASP A 315 -8.38 -15.80 -11.27
CA ASP A 315 -6.93 -15.78 -11.05
C ASP A 315 -6.56 -15.09 -9.73
N SER A 316 -7.51 -14.39 -9.07
CA SER A 316 -7.33 -13.90 -7.71
C SER A 316 -8.63 -13.94 -6.89
N VAL A 317 -8.50 -14.04 -5.56
CA VAL A 317 -9.58 -13.96 -4.57
C VAL A 317 -10.35 -12.65 -4.71
N LEU A 318 -9.63 -11.53 -4.83
CA LEU A 318 -10.24 -10.22 -4.99
C LEU A 318 -11.13 -10.18 -6.25
N THR A 319 -10.62 -10.62 -7.40
CA THR A 319 -11.41 -10.57 -8.63
C THR A 319 -12.57 -11.56 -8.65
N LYS A 320 -12.47 -12.70 -7.95
CA LYS A 320 -13.62 -13.59 -7.70
C LYS A 320 -14.75 -12.85 -7.00
N LEU A 321 -14.46 -12.24 -5.85
CA LEU A 321 -15.45 -11.54 -5.03
C LEU A 321 -16.01 -10.28 -5.73
N LEU A 322 -15.19 -9.63 -6.57
CA LEU A 322 -15.59 -8.42 -7.30
C LEU A 322 -16.20 -8.68 -8.69
N LYS A 323 -16.38 -9.94 -9.09
CA LYS A 323 -16.95 -10.31 -10.41
C LYS A 323 -18.27 -9.58 -10.69
N ASN A 324 -19.18 -9.57 -9.71
CA ASN A 324 -20.48 -8.91 -9.86
C ASN A 324 -20.37 -7.38 -9.92
N ALA A 325 -19.36 -6.80 -9.27
CA ALA A 325 -19.15 -5.37 -9.24
C ALA A 325 -18.58 -4.82 -10.56
N LEU A 326 -17.66 -5.53 -11.19
CA LEU A 326 -16.97 -5.01 -12.38
C LEU A 326 -17.71 -5.30 -13.69
N GLY A 327 -18.38 -6.44 -13.81
CA GLY A 327 -19.02 -6.82 -15.08
C GLY A 327 -20.37 -7.51 -14.91
N GLY A 328 -20.99 -7.39 -13.74
CA GLY A 328 -22.21 -8.12 -13.39
C GLY A 328 -23.33 -7.23 -12.86
N ASN A 329 -24.10 -7.79 -11.92
CA ASN A 329 -25.24 -7.15 -11.30
C ASN A 329 -24.82 -6.26 -10.12
N SER A 330 -24.30 -5.08 -10.43
CA SER A 330 -24.02 -4.03 -9.44
C SER A 330 -23.90 -2.67 -10.12
N LYS A 331 -24.35 -1.62 -9.44
CA LYS A 331 -24.00 -0.24 -9.79
C LYS A 331 -22.69 0.13 -9.12
N THR A 332 -21.70 0.48 -9.93
CA THR A 332 -20.32 0.55 -9.46
C THR A 332 -19.73 1.95 -9.60
N ILE A 333 -19.12 2.40 -8.51
CA ILE A 333 -18.42 3.67 -8.39
C ILE A 333 -16.96 3.39 -8.00
N MET A 334 -16.03 4.07 -8.64
CA MET A 334 -14.61 4.00 -8.33
C MET A 334 -14.07 5.38 -7.95
N ILE A 335 -13.46 5.49 -6.78
CA ILE A 335 -12.78 6.68 -6.27
C ILE A 335 -11.27 6.45 -6.36
N ALA A 336 -10.61 7.24 -7.20
CA ALA A 336 -9.15 7.28 -7.29
C ALA A 336 -8.58 8.36 -6.35
N ALA A 337 -7.87 7.94 -5.32
CA ALA A 337 -7.18 8.83 -4.40
C ALA A 337 -5.78 9.15 -4.93
N LEU A 338 -5.39 10.44 -4.95
CA LEU A 338 -4.18 10.94 -5.59
C LEU A 338 -3.31 11.73 -4.60
N SER A 339 -1.98 11.56 -4.69
CA SER A 339 -1.02 12.45 -4.03
C SER A 339 -0.72 13.65 -4.95
N PRO A 340 -0.70 14.88 -4.41
CA PRO A 340 -0.32 16.07 -5.18
C PRO A 340 1.19 16.22 -5.42
N ALA A 341 2.04 15.39 -4.79
CA ALA A 341 3.49 15.62 -4.73
C ALA A 341 4.25 15.07 -5.95
N ASP A 342 5.26 15.83 -6.39
CA ASP A 342 6.16 15.50 -7.50
C ASP A 342 6.82 14.13 -7.48
N VAL A 343 7.32 13.68 -6.32
CA VAL A 343 7.92 12.33 -6.20
C VAL A 343 6.95 11.19 -6.54
N ASN A 344 5.65 11.46 -6.43
CA ASN A 344 4.58 10.51 -6.69
C ASN A 344 4.01 10.62 -8.12
N TYR A 345 4.69 11.33 -9.04
CA TYR A 345 4.20 11.55 -10.41
C TYR A 345 3.87 10.25 -11.15
N GLU A 346 4.78 9.28 -11.16
CA GLU A 346 4.59 8.02 -11.89
C GLU A 346 3.42 7.20 -11.35
N GLU A 347 3.28 7.15 -10.03
CA GLU A 347 2.18 6.43 -9.37
C GLU A 347 0.83 7.14 -9.58
N THR A 348 0.79 8.45 -9.44
CA THR A 348 -0.40 9.28 -9.72
C THR A 348 -0.85 9.12 -11.18
N LEU A 349 0.09 9.15 -12.13
CA LEU A 349 -0.19 8.93 -13.55
C LEU A 349 -0.71 7.51 -13.81
N SER A 350 -0.13 6.51 -13.14
CA SER A 350 -0.58 5.11 -13.22
C SER A 350 -2.02 4.97 -12.71
N THR A 351 -2.35 5.59 -11.58
CA THR A 351 -3.71 5.62 -11.01
C THR A 351 -4.71 6.27 -11.98
N LEU A 352 -4.39 7.45 -12.54
CA LEU A 352 -5.24 8.14 -13.52
C LEU A 352 -5.53 7.27 -14.76
N ARG A 353 -4.50 6.64 -15.33
CA ARG A 353 -4.63 5.73 -16.47
C ARG A 353 -5.43 4.47 -16.15
N PHE A 354 -5.37 4.00 -14.91
CA PHE A 354 -6.13 2.84 -14.47
C PHE A 354 -7.63 3.16 -14.45
N VAL A 355 -8.01 4.26 -13.81
CA VAL A 355 -9.42 4.62 -13.65
C VAL A 355 -10.05 5.16 -14.94
N ASP A 356 -9.26 5.79 -15.81
CA ASP A 356 -9.70 6.17 -17.17
C ASP A 356 -10.15 4.94 -17.99
N ARG A 357 -9.45 3.80 -17.84
CA ARG A 357 -9.88 2.54 -18.46
C ARG A 357 -11.13 1.96 -17.79
N ALA A 358 -11.22 2.04 -16.46
CA ALA A 358 -12.37 1.51 -15.72
C ALA A 358 -13.69 2.20 -16.12
N LYS A 359 -13.65 3.49 -16.44
CA LYS A 359 -14.81 4.27 -16.94
C LYS A 359 -15.47 3.67 -18.20
N ALA A 360 -14.73 2.93 -19.01
CA ALA A 360 -15.25 2.32 -20.24
C ALA A 360 -16.01 0.99 -20.00
N ILE A 361 -16.00 0.48 -18.77
CA ILE A 361 -16.64 -0.78 -18.43
C ILE A 361 -18.15 -0.59 -18.26
N ARG A 362 -18.92 -1.49 -18.87
CA ARG A 362 -20.39 -1.53 -18.77
C ARG A 362 -20.84 -2.57 -17.76
N VAL A 363 -21.69 -2.17 -16.83
CA VAL A 363 -22.33 -3.03 -15.84
C VAL A 363 -23.82 -3.23 -16.17
N GLN A 364 -24.40 -4.35 -15.71
CA GLN A 364 -25.80 -4.70 -15.94
C GLN A 364 -26.50 -4.89 -14.59
N ALA A 365 -26.86 -3.77 -13.96
CA ALA A 365 -27.56 -3.79 -12.68
C ALA A 365 -29.05 -4.15 -12.87
N VAL A 366 -29.55 -5.02 -12.00
CA VAL A 366 -30.97 -5.39 -11.92
C VAL A 366 -31.48 -5.23 -10.50
N VAL A 367 -32.77 -4.93 -10.37
CA VAL A 367 -33.44 -4.88 -9.06
C VAL A 367 -33.56 -6.31 -8.54
N ASN A 368 -33.05 -6.54 -7.32
CA ASN A 368 -33.12 -7.86 -6.68
C ASN A 368 -34.43 -7.98 -5.90
N GLU A 369 -35.36 -8.73 -6.47
CA GLU A 369 -36.65 -9.07 -5.88
C GLU A 369 -36.74 -10.58 -5.69
N SER A 370 -37.43 -11.04 -4.64
CA SER A 370 -37.65 -12.48 -4.47
C SER A 370 -38.43 -13.05 -5.66
N PRO A 371 -38.24 -14.33 -6.04
CA PRO A 371 -38.97 -14.95 -7.14
C PRO A 371 -40.49 -14.82 -6.99
N THR A 372 -40.97 -14.96 -5.75
CA THR A 372 -42.38 -14.78 -5.38
C THR A 372 -42.84 -13.34 -5.61
N SER A 373 -42.06 -12.35 -5.18
CA SER A 373 -42.40 -10.93 -5.33
C SER A 373 -42.34 -10.47 -6.79
N ARG A 374 -41.37 -10.99 -7.56
CA ARG A 374 -41.24 -10.74 -8.98
C ARG A 374 -42.44 -11.30 -9.75
N LEU A 375 -42.83 -12.54 -9.46
CA LEU A 375 -43.99 -13.19 -10.06
C LEU A 375 -45.28 -12.41 -9.74
N VAL A 376 -45.48 -12.00 -8.47
CA VAL A 376 -46.64 -11.20 -8.07
C VAL A 376 -46.70 -9.87 -8.84
N ARG A 377 -45.57 -9.17 -9.00
CA ARG A 377 -45.54 -7.91 -9.77
C ARG A 377 -45.84 -8.14 -11.26
N GLU A 378 -45.23 -9.16 -11.88
CA GLU A 378 -45.47 -9.51 -13.28
C GLU A 378 -46.95 -9.87 -13.50
N LEU A 379 -47.55 -10.64 -12.59
CA LEU A 379 -48.98 -10.96 -12.61
C LEU A 379 -49.89 -9.75 -12.38
N GLN A 380 -49.51 -8.81 -11.52
CA GLN A 380 -50.26 -7.56 -11.30
C GLN A 380 -50.19 -6.63 -12.51
N GLN A 381 -49.02 -6.48 -13.14
CA GLN A 381 -48.86 -5.72 -14.38
C GLN A 381 -49.64 -6.36 -15.53
N GLU A 382 -49.60 -7.68 -15.65
CA GLU A 382 -50.39 -8.39 -16.65
C GLU A 382 -51.89 -8.30 -16.34
N ASN A 383 -52.31 -8.35 -15.08
CA ASN A 383 -53.71 -8.10 -14.70
C ASN A 383 -54.16 -6.69 -15.03
N MET A 384 -53.35 -5.65 -14.78
CA MET A 384 -53.68 -4.28 -15.18
C MET A 384 -53.76 -4.14 -16.70
N ARG A 385 -52.81 -4.73 -17.42
CA ARG A 385 -52.80 -4.77 -18.88
C ARG A 385 -54.03 -5.52 -19.43
N LEU A 386 -54.37 -6.65 -18.84
CA LEU A 386 -55.55 -7.45 -19.20
C LEU A 386 -56.84 -6.72 -18.83
N GLN A 387 -56.89 -5.99 -17.71
CA GLN A 387 -58.02 -5.14 -17.34
C GLN A 387 -58.18 -3.95 -18.30
N GLU A 388 -57.10 -3.34 -18.76
CA GLU A 388 -57.13 -2.34 -19.84
C GLU A 388 -57.65 -2.95 -21.16
N LEU A 389 -57.16 -4.14 -21.53
CA LEU A 389 -57.64 -4.86 -22.72
C LEU A 389 -59.12 -5.30 -22.59
N LEU A 390 -59.55 -5.73 -21.41
CA LEU A 390 -60.94 -6.10 -21.09
C LEU A 390 -61.86 -4.87 -21.02
N SER A 391 -61.36 -3.71 -20.61
CA SER A 391 -62.10 -2.45 -20.67
C SER A 391 -62.33 -1.95 -22.10
N GLN A 392 -61.50 -2.39 -23.05
CA GLN A 392 -61.66 -2.11 -24.49
C GLN A 392 -62.47 -3.18 -25.24
N ALA A 393 -62.69 -4.36 -24.66
CA ALA A 393 -63.42 -5.45 -25.28
C ALA A 393 -64.45 -6.06 -24.33
N SER A 394 -65.73 -5.69 -24.51
CA SER A 394 -66.84 -6.39 -23.85
C SER A 394 -67.55 -7.32 -24.84
N TYR A 395 -67.42 -8.63 -24.62
CA TYR A 395 -68.46 -9.68 -24.61
C TYR A 395 -67.83 -11.08 -24.81
N GLY A 396 -68.16 -12.03 -23.92
CA GLY A 396 -68.13 -13.48 -24.21
C GLY A 396 -67.40 -14.38 -23.22
N ALA A 397 -68.16 -15.13 -22.43
CA ALA A 397 -67.72 -16.11 -21.43
C ALA A 397 -67.16 -17.43 -22.01
N LEU A 398 -66.36 -18.16 -21.22
CA LEU A 398 -66.45 -19.63 -21.00
C LEU A 398 -65.44 -20.12 -19.93
N SER A 399 -65.80 -21.21 -19.28
CA SER A 399 -65.34 -21.72 -17.97
C SER A 399 -64.21 -22.76 -18.00
N ASN A 400 -63.46 -22.79 -16.88
CA ASN A 400 -62.73 -23.89 -16.22
C ASN A 400 -61.72 -24.75 -17.01
N HIS A 401 -60.50 -24.90 -16.49
CA HIS A 401 -59.84 -26.19 -16.20
C HIS A 401 -58.66 -26.05 -15.20
N SER A 402 -58.46 -27.15 -14.47
CA SER A 402 -57.64 -27.44 -13.29
C SER A 402 -56.12 -27.12 -13.33
N TRP A 403 -55.61 -26.59 -12.22
CA TRP A 403 -54.25 -26.81 -11.67
C TRP A 403 -54.25 -28.12 -10.86
N ASN A 404 -53.21 -28.95 -10.76
CA ASN A 404 -51.85 -28.78 -10.20
C ASN A 404 -51.05 -30.09 -10.53
N PRO A 405 -49.70 -30.24 -10.39
CA PRO A 405 -49.00 -30.06 -9.10
C PRO A 405 -47.49 -29.69 -9.14
N CYS A 406 -47.05 -28.88 -8.16
CA CYS A 406 -45.73 -29.06 -7.56
C CYS A 406 -45.85 -28.69 -6.08
N ALA A 407 -46.10 -29.67 -5.21
CA ALA A 407 -46.23 -29.47 -3.75
C ALA A 407 -44.94 -29.89 -3.01
N SER A 408 -44.16 -30.80 -3.59
CA SER A 408 -42.95 -31.37 -2.98
C SER A 408 -41.75 -30.42 -2.93
N SER A 409 -41.62 -29.49 -3.89
CA SER A 409 -40.55 -28.47 -3.87
C SER A 409 -40.82 -27.33 -2.88
N TRP A 410 -42.08 -27.08 -2.54
CA TRP A 410 -42.49 -25.99 -1.66
C TRP A 410 -42.35 -26.39 -0.20
N GLU A 411 -42.67 -27.62 0.17
CA GLU A 411 -42.46 -28.12 1.53
C GLU A 411 -40.97 -28.17 1.91
N GLN A 412 -40.09 -28.44 0.93
CA GLN A 412 -38.64 -28.51 1.13
C GLN A 412 -38.03 -27.11 1.26
N ASN A 413 -38.44 -26.15 0.42
CA ASN A 413 -38.11 -24.72 0.59
C ASN A 413 -38.70 -24.13 1.89
N ARG A 414 -39.90 -24.57 2.30
CA ARG A 414 -40.56 -24.10 3.53
C ARG A 414 -39.86 -24.63 4.77
N ARG A 415 -39.46 -25.92 4.79
CA ARG A 415 -38.67 -26.50 5.87
C ARG A 415 -37.25 -25.95 5.93
N GLU A 416 -36.60 -25.67 4.80
CA GLU A 416 -35.31 -24.98 4.77
C GLU A 416 -35.42 -23.52 5.27
N MET A 417 -36.51 -22.81 4.98
CA MET A 417 -36.80 -21.48 5.56
C MET A 417 -37.15 -21.52 7.05
N GLU A 418 -37.91 -22.53 7.51
CA GLU A 418 -38.29 -22.72 8.91
C GLU A 418 -37.07 -23.13 9.78
N HIS A 419 -36.13 -23.92 9.25
CA HIS A 419 -34.90 -24.32 9.97
C HIS A 419 -33.78 -23.25 9.96
N MET A 420 -33.76 -22.34 8.97
CA MET A 420 -32.82 -21.21 8.92
C MET A 420 -33.26 -20.00 9.75
N ALA A 421 -34.48 -20.02 10.30
CA ALA A 421 -35.09 -18.96 11.09
C ALA A 421 -35.03 -19.27 12.59
N MET A 422 -33.89 -18.97 13.22
CA MET A 422 -34.06 -18.14 14.42
C MET A 422 -34.70 -16.86 13.93
N SER A 423 -35.79 -16.39 14.55
CA SER A 423 -36.45 -15.15 14.11
C SER A 423 -35.39 -14.06 13.95
N TRP A 424 -35.44 -13.28 12.88
CA TRP A 424 -34.53 -12.14 12.70
C TRP A 424 -34.44 -11.28 13.97
N GLU A 425 -35.59 -11.11 14.64
CA GLU A 425 -35.69 -10.44 15.93
C GLU A 425 -34.90 -11.12 17.04
N GLN A 426 -34.89 -12.46 17.10
CA GLN A 426 -34.08 -13.22 18.06
C GLN A 426 -32.57 -13.04 17.80
N ARG A 427 -32.14 -13.05 16.54
CA ARG A 427 -30.74 -12.80 16.19
C ARG A 427 -30.35 -11.36 16.52
N LEU A 428 -31.19 -10.39 16.17
CA LEU A 428 -30.98 -8.98 16.50
C LEU A 428 -30.96 -8.75 18.02
N ALA A 429 -31.85 -9.40 18.78
CA ALA A 429 -31.87 -9.33 20.24
C ALA A 429 -30.61 -9.93 20.89
N SER A 430 -30.14 -11.08 20.38
CA SER A 430 -28.88 -11.69 20.79
C SER A 430 -27.69 -10.76 20.54
N GLU A 431 -27.62 -10.16 19.36
CA GLU A 431 -26.55 -9.20 19.02
C GLU A 431 -26.63 -7.92 19.85
N ARG A 432 -27.84 -7.42 20.15
CA ARG A 432 -28.03 -6.26 21.04
C ARG A 432 -27.54 -6.56 22.46
N LEU A 433 -27.83 -7.76 22.99
CA LEU A 433 -27.33 -8.18 24.30
C LEU A 433 -25.79 -8.28 24.32
N ALA A 434 -25.21 -8.90 23.28
CA ALA A 434 -23.75 -8.98 23.14
C ALA A 434 -23.11 -7.58 23.00
N HIS A 435 -23.74 -6.68 22.23
CA HIS A 435 -23.28 -5.31 22.07
C HIS A 435 -23.35 -4.52 23.39
N GLN A 436 -24.42 -4.66 24.18
CA GLN A 436 -24.52 -4.01 25.49
C GLN A 436 -23.45 -4.51 26.47
N GLN A 437 -23.10 -5.79 26.45
CA GLN A 437 -22.00 -6.32 27.25
C GLN A 437 -20.67 -5.72 26.81
N LYS A 438 -20.37 -5.71 25.52
CA LYS A 438 -19.16 -5.07 24.96
C LYS A 438 -19.07 -3.59 25.30
N LEU A 439 -20.16 -2.83 25.20
CA LEU A 439 -20.17 -1.41 25.59
C LEU A 439 -19.83 -1.20 27.07
N LYS A 440 -20.22 -2.13 27.95
CA LYS A 440 -19.82 -2.07 29.37
C LYS A 440 -18.31 -2.31 29.51
N GLU A 441 -17.79 -3.34 28.85
CA GLU A 441 -16.34 -3.63 28.84
C GLU A 441 -15.52 -2.45 28.28
N GLU A 442 -15.99 -1.81 27.21
CA GLU A 442 -15.33 -0.63 26.64
C GLU A 442 -15.41 0.59 27.54
N LYS A 443 -16.52 0.80 28.25
CA LYS A 443 -16.61 1.86 29.28
C LYS A 443 -15.63 1.60 30.41
N GLU A 444 -15.54 0.37 30.92
CA GLU A 444 -14.56 0.00 31.93
C GLU A 444 -13.12 0.19 31.44
N LEU A 445 -12.84 -0.21 30.20
CA LEU A 445 -11.54 0.01 29.55
C LEU A 445 -11.21 1.50 29.45
N ARG A 446 -12.19 2.33 29.08
CA ARG A 446 -12.04 3.79 28.97
C ARG A 446 -11.76 4.43 30.33
N GLU A 447 -12.39 3.97 31.40
CA GLU A 447 -12.11 4.44 32.76
C GLU A 447 -10.71 3.99 33.23
N LYS A 448 -10.29 2.76 32.90
CA LYS A 448 -8.92 2.30 33.16
C LYS A 448 -7.88 3.16 32.44
N ARG A 449 -8.13 3.54 31.17
CA ARG A 449 -7.23 4.43 30.40
C ARG A 449 -7.04 5.81 31.03
N LYS A 450 -7.98 6.29 31.85
CA LYS A 450 -7.84 7.58 32.55
C LYS A 450 -6.99 7.51 33.81
N THR A 451 -6.79 6.32 34.36
CA THR A 451 -6.23 6.13 35.71
C THR A 451 -4.94 5.33 35.73
N ILE A 452 -4.77 4.39 34.80
CA ILE A 452 -3.65 3.45 34.75
C ILE A 452 -2.73 3.83 33.58
N PRO A 453 -1.40 3.94 33.79
CA PRO A 453 -0.44 4.09 32.70
C PRO A 453 -0.50 2.91 31.73
N HIS A 454 -0.29 3.16 30.44
CA HIS A 454 -0.42 2.11 29.44
C HIS A 454 0.36 2.41 28.16
N LEU A 455 0.62 1.35 27.39
CA LEU A 455 1.26 1.42 26.08
C LEU A 455 0.21 1.37 24.97
N TRP A 456 0.33 2.26 24.00
CA TRP A 456 -0.46 2.26 22.77
C TRP A 456 0.42 1.98 21.55
N ASN A 457 -0.08 1.20 20.60
CA ASN A 457 0.67 0.88 19.40
C ASN A 457 0.77 2.07 18.44
N LEU A 458 1.92 2.18 17.77
CA LEU A 458 2.09 3.00 16.58
C LEU A 458 2.22 2.09 15.35
N ASN A 459 1.59 2.50 14.27
CA ASN A 459 1.54 1.82 12.99
C ASN A 459 1.74 2.84 11.86
N GLU A 460 2.25 2.36 10.73
CA GLU A 460 2.40 3.16 9.51
C GLU A 460 1.04 3.70 9.02
N ASP A 461 -0.02 2.91 9.18
CA ASP A 461 -1.39 3.35 8.89
C ASP A 461 -1.99 4.11 10.10
N PRO A 462 -2.26 5.42 9.97
CA PRO A 462 -2.78 6.22 11.06
C PRO A 462 -4.11 5.73 11.61
N ALA A 463 -4.91 5.02 10.79
CA ALA A 463 -6.19 4.47 11.23
C ALA A 463 -6.02 3.31 12.23
N LEU A 464 -4.83 2.71 12.32
CA LEU A 464 -4.53 1.59 13.21
C LEU A 464 -3.79 2.00 14.49
N ASN A 465 -3.48 3.29 14.66
CA ASN A 465 -2.78 3.81 15.82
C ASN A 465 -3.67 3.83 17.07
N GLY A 466 -3.10 3.47 18.23
CA GLY A 466 -3.79 3.55 19.53
C GLY A 466 -4.96 2.57 19.71
N LEU A 467 -5.07 1.57 18.85
CA LEU A 467 -6.12 0.54 18.94
C LEU A 467 -5.75 -0.60 19.90
N LEU A 468 -4.45 -0.90 20.03
CA LEU A 468 -3.91 -1.82 21.04
C LEU A 468 -3.53 -1.05 22.30
N CYS A 469 -3.88 -1.59 23.46
CA CYS A 469 -3.67 -0.93 24.75
C CYS A 469 -3.21 -1.96 25.79
N HIS A 470 -1.96 -1.84 26.23
CA HIS A 470 -1.38 -2.70 27.27
C HIS A 470 -1.22 -1.90 28.56
N PHE A 471 -2.00 -2.22 29.59
CA PHE A 471 -1.95 -1.52 30.88
C PHE A 471 -0.72 -1.92 31.69
N ILE A 472 -0.21 -0.95 32.44
CA ILE A 472 0.88 -1.09 33.39
C ILE A 472 0.36 -0.70 34.80
N PRO A 473 -0.44 -1.55 35.46
CA PRO A 473 -0.81 -1.38 36.87
C PRO A 473 0.42 -1.37 37.79
N GLU A 474 0.21 -0.98 39.06
CA GLU A 474 1.26 -1.04 40.08
C GLU A 474 1.78 -2.48 40.26
N GLY A 475 3.10 -2.60 40.40
CA GLY A 475 3.82 -3.87 40.47
C GLY A 475 4.71 -4.12 39.26
N SER A 476 5.17 -5.37 39.13
CA SER A 476 6.07 -5.80 38.06
C SER A 476 5.31 -6.66 37.05
N LEU A 477 5.51 -6.35 35.77
CA LEU A 477 4.94 -7.05 34.62
C LEU A 477 6.06 -7.48 33.68
N SER A 478 5.95 -8.70 33.17
CA SER A 478 6.84 -9.21 32.12
C SER A 478 6.25 -8.94 30.74
N ILE A 479 7.13 -8.66 29.78
CA ILE A 479 6.84 -8.51 28.35
C ILE A 479 7.53 -9.64 27.61
N GLY A 480 6.81 -10.34 26.71
CA GLY A 480 7.39 -11.42 25.92
C GLY A 480 6.43 -12.01 24.90
N ASN A 481 6.86 -13.06 24.20
CA ASN A 481 6.10 -13.67 23.10
C ASN A 481 5.08 -14.76 23.50
N GLY A 482 4.88 -14.96 24.81
CA GLY A 482 3.90 -15.91 25.35
C GLY A 482 4.31 -17.39 25.27
N LYS A 483 5.52 -17.72 24.79
CA LYS A 483 6.03 -19.10 24.70
C LYS A 483 6.77 -19.59 25.97
N SER A 484 6.73 -18.83 27.06
CA SER A 484 7.35 -19.18 28.35
C SER A 484 6.43 -20.04 29.22
N GLU A 485 7.00 -20.83 30.15
CA GLU A 485 6.22 -21.63 31.12
C GLU A 485 5.25 -20.78 31.96
N ASN A 486 5.68 -19.56 32.31
CA ASN A 486 4.83 -18.54 32.90
C ASN A 486 4.49 -17.47 31.85
N PRO A 487 3.24 -17.33 31.41
CA PRO A 487 2.88 -16.38 30.37
C PRO A 487 3.15 -14.94 30.80
N ALA A 488 3.73 -14.15 29.88
CA ALA A 488 4.04 -12.76 30.13
C ALA A 488 2.77 -11.94 30.39
N GLY A 489 2.86 -10.92 31.26
CA GLY A 489 1.75 -10.00 31.53
C GLY A 489 1.37 -9.14 30.31
N ILE A 490 2.34 -8.87 29.45
CA ILE A 490 2.15 -8.26 28.13
C ILE A 490 2.70 -9.22 27.09
N ILE A 491 1.82 -9.75 26.25
CA ILE A 491 2.18 -10.67 25.17
C ILE A 491 2.29 -9.88 23.87
N LEU A 492 3.47 -9.89 23.27
CA LEU A 492 3.76 -9.26 21.99
C LEU A 492 4.21 -10.32 20.99
N HIS A 493 3.62 -10.29 19.80
CA HIS A 493 3.99 -11.19 18.72
C HIS A 493 4.70 -10.37 17.65
N GLY A 494 5.90 -10.79 17.29
CA GLY A 494 6.75 -10.08 16.34
C GLY A 494 8.13 -10.69 16.27
N VAL A 495 8.82 -10.45 15.16
CA VAL A 495 10.18 -10.94 14.91
C VAL A 495 11.13 -10.36 15.96
N GLY A 496 11.97 -11.22 16.53
CA GLY A 496 12.96 -10.82 17.55
C GLY A 496 12.35 -10.52 18.93
N VAL A 497 11.06 -10.80 19.15
CA VAL A 497 10.46 -10.74 20.50
C VAL A 497 10.70 -12.06 21.22
N LEU A 498 11.44 -12.00 22.32
CA LEU A 498 11.84 -13.17 23.11
C LEU A 498 10.70 -13.66 24.03
N PRO A 499 10.74 -14.92 24.52
CA PRO A 499 9.82 -15.39 25.55
C PRO A 499 9.83 -14.53 26.82
N HIS A 500 11.00 -14.04 27.20
CA HIS A 500 11.20 -13.04 28.23
C HIS A 500 11.97 -11.87 27.64
N HIS A 501 11.28 -10.90 27.07
CA HIS A 501 11.89 -9.81 26.32
C HIS A 501 12.25 -8.61 27.21
N ALA A 502 11.34 -8.18 28.07
CA ALA A 502 11.61 -7.10 29.01
C ALA A 502 10.74 -7.25 30.27
N SER A 503 11.05 -6.51 31.32
CA SER A 503 10.16 -6.32 32.47
C SER A 503 9.89 -4.84 32.68
N VAL A 504 8.66 -4.51 33.04
CA VAL A 504 8.23 -3.17 33.39
C VAL A 504 7.76 -3.17 34.84
N ASN A 505 8.33 -2.29 35.65
CA ASN A 505 7.98 -2.15 37.05
C ASN A 505 7.40 -0.75 37.28
N ASN A 506 6.16 -0.70 37.75
CA ASN A 506 5.48 0.55 38.10
C ASN A 506 5.35 0.63 39.63
N LYS A 507 6.04 1.60 40.23
CA LYS A 507 5.95 1.88 41.67
C LYS A 507 5.60 3.34 41.87
N ASP A 508 4.43 3.61 42.46
CA ASP A 508 3.95 4.97 42.75
C ASP A 508 3.88 5.89 41.50
N GLY A 509 3.70 5.33 40.30
CA GLY A 509 3.71 6.06 39.03
C GLY A 509 5.10 6.22 38.39
N VAL A 510 6.17 5.75 39.06
CA VAL A 510 7.52 5.67 38.50
C VAL A 510 7.64 4.35 37.73
N ILE A 511 7.74 4.45 36.41
CA ILE A 511 7.75 3.29 35.50
C ILE A 511 9.19 3.03 35.06
N ILE A 512 9.71 1.85 35.37
CA ILE A 512 11.07 1.43 35.00
C ILE A 512 10.98 0.25 34.04
N LEU A 513 11.62 0.36 32.88
CA LEU A 513 11.75 -0.71 31.90
C LEU A 513 13.16 -1.33 31.99
N ALA A 514 13.22 -2.65 32.10
CA ALA A 514 14.47 -3.40 32.11
C ALA A 514 14.48 -4.41 30.94
N PRO A 515 15.49 -4.36 30.04
CA PRO A 515 15.61 -5.31 28.95
C PRO A 515 16.21 -6.64 29.43
N SER A 516 15.86 -7.75 28.78
CA SER A 516 16.64 -9.00 28.91
C SER A 516 17.98 -8.89 28.15
N PRO A 517 19.01 -9.69 28.50
CA PRO A 517 20.36 -9.56 27.93
C PRO A 517 20.45 -9.64 26.40
N GLU A 518 19.58 -10.44 25.78
CA GLU A 518 19.52 -10.64 24.32
C GLU A 518 18.36 -9.84 23.67
N ALA A 519 17.60 -9.10 24.46
CA ALA A 519 16.42 -8.40 23.98
C ALA A 519 16.80 -7.08 23.32
N ARG A 520 16.33 -6.91 22.09
CA ARG A 520 16.39 -5.63 21.41
C ARG A 520 15.28 -4.71 21.92
N VAL A 521 15.65 -3.71 22.72
CA VAL A 521 14.76 -2.67 23.22
C VAL A 521 15.36 -1.31 22.90
N LEU A 522 14.61 -0.44 22.21
CA LEU A 522 14.98 0.97 22.05
C LEU A 522 13.99 1.86 22.81
N ILE A 523 14.51 2.86 23.53
CA ILE A 523 13.72 3.97 24.07
C ILE A 523 14.10 5.21 23.27
N ASN A 524 13.14 5.84 22.60
CA ASN A 524 13.36 7.08 21.86
C ASN A 524 14.51 6.94 20.85
N GLY A 525 14.62 5.77 20.20
CA GLY A 525 15.70 5.45 19.27
C GLY A 525 17.03 4.99 19.89
N CYS A 526 17.22 5.14 21.19
CA CYS A 526 18.44 4.75 21.88
C CYS A 526 18.37 3.30 22.38
N PRO A 527 19.38 2.45 22.11
CA PRO A 527 19.45 1.09 22.64
C PRO A 527 19.49 1.06 24.17
N LEU A 528 18.62 0.23 24.76
CA LEU A 528 18.55 0.02 26.19
C LEU A 528 19.36 -1.22 26.59
N THR A 529 20.39 -1.03 27.41
CA THR A 529 21.24 -2.11 27.93
C THR A 529 21.13 -2.29 29.45
N GLN A 530 20.59 -1.29 30.15
CA GLN A 530 20.36 -1.29 31.60
C GLN A 530 18.96 -0.77 31.90
N PRO A 531 18.39 -1.02 33.09
CA PRO A 531 17.08 -0.49 33.45
C PRO A 531 17.02 1.04 33.34
N ALA A 532 15.97 1.57 32.71
CA ALA A 532 15.75 3.00 32.55
C ALA A 532 14.34 3.44 32.96
N LEU A 533 14.24 4.69 33.39
CA LEU A 533 12.97 5.36 33.67
C LEU A 533 12.24 5.65 32.35
N LEU A 534 10.93 5.36 32.33
CA LEU A 534 10.04 5.74 31.25
C LEU A 534 9.18 6.95 31.64
N ASN A 535 9.09 7.91 30.73
CA ASN A 535 8.29 9.12 30.87
C ASN A 535 7.12 9.13 29.89
N HIS A 536 6.14 9.99 30.16
CA HIS A 536 5.02 10.23 29.26
C HIS A 536 5.51 10.58 27.84
N ASN A 537 4.88 9.97 26.83
CA ASN A 537 5.24 10.03 25.42
C ASN A 537 6.54 9.31 25.01
N ASP A 538 7.21 8.54 25.88
CA ASP A 538 8.36 7.73 25.45
C ASP A 538 7.98 6.68 24.41
N ARG A 539 8.79 6.58 23.35
CA ARG A 539 8.63 5.64 22.23
C ARG A 539 9.45 4.40 22.54
N LEU A 540 8.79 3.24 22.56
CA LEU A 540 9.39 1.95 22.83
C LEU A 540 9.38 1.10 21.55
N LEU A 541 10.55 0.73 21.04
CA LEU A 541 10.67 -0.32 20.04
C LEU A 541 11.08 -1.62 20.74
N LEU A 542 10.24 -2.65 20.60
CA LEU A 542 10.45 -3.97 21.18
C LEU A 542 10.63 -5.00 20.04
N GLY A 543 11.71 -5.76 20.07
CA GLY A 543 12.09 -6.63 18.95
C GLY A 543 12.44 -5.83 17.69
N ALA A 544 12.06 -6.33 16.52
CA ALA A 544 12.41 -5.70 15.24
C ALA A 544 11.42 -4.59 14.79
N SER A 545 10.13 -4.73 15.11
CA SER A 545 9.05 -3.95 14.49
C SER A 545 7.98 -3.41 15.45
N GLN A 546 7.96 -3.84 16.71
CA GLN A 546 6.84 -3.54 17.61
C GLN A 546 7.03 -2.20 18.30
N LEU A 547 6.40 -1.16 17.75
CA LEU A 547 6.51 0.22 18.22
C LEU A 547 5.32 0.64 19.08
N TYR A 548 5.60 1.11 20.29
CA TYR A 548 4.60 1.56 21.26
C TYR A 548 4.95 2.94 21.84
N VAL A 549 3.95 3.64 22.34
CA VAL A 549 4.11 4.91 23.08
C VAL A 549 3.55 4.74 24.48
N LEU A 550 4.32 5.17 25.48
CA LEU A 550 3.85 5.24 26.86
C LEU A 550 2.94 6.45 27.07
N TYR A 551 1.73 6.18 27.54
CA TYR A 551 0.81 7.19 28.03
C TYR A 551 0.65 7.06 29.55
N ASP A 552 1.12 8.06 30.29
CA ASP A 552 0.85 8.21 31.73
C ASP A 552 -0.23 9.28 31.96
N PRO A 553 -1.44 8.92 32.45
CA PRO A 553 -2.49 9.87 32.78
C PRO A 553 -2.14 10.86 33.89
N LYS A 554 -1.26 10.48 34.85
CA LYS A 554 -0.90 11.36 35.98
C LYS A 554 -0.03 12.53 35.51
N ALA A 555 0.92 12.27 34.62
CA ALA A 555 1.77 13.30 34.01
C ALA A 555 0.99 14.37 33.21
N VAL A 556 -0.07 13.97 32.50
CA VAL A 556 -0.90 14.89 31.68
C VAL A 556 -1.64 15.93 32.52
N SER A 557 -2.00 15.60 33.76
CA SER A 557 -2.73 16.52 34.64
C SER A 557 -1.91 17.73 35.10
N VAL A 558 -0.57 17.69 34.95
CA VAL A 558 0.36 18.73 35.39
C VAL A 558 0.62 19.79 34.30
N ASP A 559 0.50 19.43 33.01
CA ASP A 559 0.85 20.26 31.84
C ASP A 559 -0.33 21.10 31.28
N SER A 560 -1.26 21.51 32.15
CA SER A 560 -2.44 22.31 31.75
C SER A 560 -2.08 23.78 31.52
N GLY A 561 -1.31 24.08 30.47
CA GLY A 561 -0.89 25.44 30.15
C GLY A 561 -0.06 25.58 28.87
N GLY A 562 -0.39 24.86 27.81
CA GLY A 562 0.32 24.98 26.53
C GLY A 562 -0.46 24.37 25.38
N ASP A 563 -0.75 25.20 24.38
CA ASP A 563 -1.37 24.84 23.11
C ASP A 563 -0.55 23.77 22.37
N HIS A 564 -1.24 22.88 21.65
CA HIS A 564 -0.75 21.73 20.88
C HIS A 564 -0.28 20.46 21.66
N LYS A 565 -1.21 19.48 21.76
CA LYS A 565 -0.85 18.05 21.83
C LYS A 565 0.05 17.72 20.63
N GLN A 566 1.37 17.66 20.81
CA GLN A 566 2.23 16.98 19.85
C GLN A 566 1.86 15.49 19.88
N THR A 567 0.93 15.09 19.00
CA THR A 567 0.63 13.68 18.80
C THR A 567 1.87 13.01 18.24
N VAL A 568 2.47 12.11 19.04
CA VAL A 568 3.55 11.23 18.57
C VAL A 568 3.00 10.41 17.40
N THR A 569 3.62 10.57 16.23
CA THR A 569 3.28 9.78 15.04
C THR A 569 4.31 8.69 14.81
N PHE A 570 3.93 7.65 14.07
CA PHE A 570 4.86 6.61 13.62
C PHE A 570 6.06 7.23 12.90
N ASP A 571 5.81 8.18 12.01
CA ASP A 571 6.83 8.87 11.23
C ASP A 571 7.86 9.60 12.09
N LYS A 572 7.41 10.37 13.08
CA LYS A 572 8.30 11.08 14.02
C LYS A 572 9.12 10.12 14.88
N ALA A 573 8.50 9.02 15.31
CA ALA A 573 9.20 7.99 16.05
C ALA A 573 10.28 7.31 15.21
N GLN A 574 10.00 7.02 13.93
CA GLN A 574 10.99 6.48 13.00
C GLN A 574 12.13 7.47 12.71
N GLU A 575 11.82 8.76 12.58
CA GLU A 575 12.82 9.83 12.41
C GLU A 575 13.79 9.89 13.59
N GLU A 576 13.27 9.81 14.80
CA GLU A 576 14.09 9.80 16.00
C GLU A 576 14.94 8.52 16.12
N ILE A 577 14.34 7.37 15.82
CA ILE A 577 15.03 6.08 15.77
C ILE A 577 16.19 6.12 14.77
N ALA A 578 15.94 6.64 13.57
CA ALA A 578 16.98 6.81 12.55
C ALA A 578 18.05 7.80 13.02
N CYS A 579 17.67 8.91 13.66
CA CYS A 579 18.61 9.90 14.15
C CYS A 579 19.57 9.33 15.19
N ASN A 580 19.04 8.62 16.17
CA ASN A 580 19.80 8.08 17.30
C ASN A 580 20.55 6.78 16.97
N SER A 581 20.31 6.20 15.79
CA SER A 581 21.13 5.10 15.26
C SER A 581 22.49 5.54 14.70
N GLY A 582 22.80 6.85 14.71
CA GLY A 582 24.09 7.42 14.29
C GLY A 582 24.18 7.78 12.81
N LEU A 583 23.13 7.52 12.02
CA LEU A 583 23.07 7.83 10.58
C LEU A 583 22.81 9.31 10.26
N CYS A 584 22.38 10.10 11.26
CA CYS A 584 22.08 11.54 11.10
C CYS A 584 23.28 12.44 10.89
N MET A 585 24.42 12.05 11.44
CA MET A 585 25.64 12.84 11.34
C MET A 585 26.25 12.81 9.93
N ALA A 586 25.73 11.96 9.02
CA ALA A 586 26.27 11.78 7.67
C ALA A 586 25.55 12.59 6.58
N VAL A 587 24.38 13.19 6.88
CA VAL A 587 23.58 13.93 5.90
C VAL A 587 23.56 15.42 6.28
N GLY A 588 24.44 16.21 5.66
CA GLY A 588 24.55 17.65 5.93
C GLY A 588 23.31 18.40 5.48
N GLY A 589 22.60 19.06 6.39
CA GLY A 589 21.29 19.66 6.09
C GLY A 589 21.33 20.84 5.11
N ASN A 590 20.54 20.74 4.03
CA ASN A 590 19.61 21.75 3.47
C ASN A 590 19.32 21.56 1.97
N SER A 591 19.87 20.52 1.29
CA SER A 591 19.53 20.27 -0.12
C SER A 591 18.28 19.40 -0.27
N SER A 592 17.58 19.53 -1.41
CA SER A 592 16.46 18.65 -1.76
C SER A 592 16.88 17.18 -1.87
N ASP A 593 18.17 16.91 -2.10
CA ASP A 593 18.70 15.56 -2.29
C ASP A 593 18.99 14.88 -0.95
N ASP A 594 19.45 15.65 0.05
CA ASP A 594 19.58 15.17 1.44
C ASP A 594 18.25 14.66 1.98
N ALA A 595 17.15 15.36 1.67
CA ALA A 595 15.81 14.94 2.08
C ALA A 595 15.38 13.60 1.46
N LEU A 596 15.83 13.27 0.25
CA LEU A 596 15.53 11.99 -0.41
C LEU A 596 16.33 10.84 0.20
N ILE A 597 17.61 11.06 0.51
CA ILE A 597 18.45 10.10 1.25
C ILE A 597 17.80 9.80 2.59
N TRP A 598 17.34 10.85 3.26
CA TRP A 598 16.62 10.74 4.53
C TRP A 598 15.35 9.89 4.41
N GLU A 599 14.53 10.13 3.39
CA GLU A 599 13.32 9.36 3.12
C GLU A 599 13.62 7.87 2.92
N ASP A 600 14.65 7.55 2.13
CA ASP A 600 15.10 6.18 1.91
C ASP A 600 15.54 5.53 3.24
N LEU A 601 16.34 6.22 4.07
CA LEU A 601 16.79 5.71 5.37
C LEU A 601 15.64 5.39 6.33
N LEU A 602 14.64 6.28 6.42
CA LEU A 602 13.47 6.08 7.29
C LEU A 602 12.66 4.85 6.90
N SER A 603 12.55 4.57 5.60
CA SER A 603 11.86 3.37 5.12
C SER A 603 12.68 2.09 5.27
N LEU A 604 14.02 2.18 5.15
CA LEU A 604 14.92 1.02 5.10
C LEU A 604 15.31 0.48 6.47
N LEU A 605 15.54 1.32 7.47
CA LEU A 605 16.08 0.86 8.75
C LEU A 605 15.14 -0.15 9.44
N PRO A 606 13.83 0.11 9.56
CA PRO A 606 12.91 -0.87 10.15
C PRO A 606 12.86 -2.17 9.34
N ALA A 607 12.88 -2.03 8.02
CA ALA A 607 12.88 -3.15 7.08
C ALA A 607 14.13 -4.04 7.22
N LEU A 608 15.30 -3.44 7.42
CA LEU A 608 16.57 -4.17 7.61
C LEU A 608 16.59 -4.92 8.93
N TRP A 609 16.09 -4.29 9.99
CA TRP A 609 16.00 -4.93 11.30
C TRP A 609 15.07 -6.12 11.30
N GLU A 610 13.92 -5.97 10.65
CA GLU A 610 12.99 -7.07 10.44
C GLU A 610 13.60 -8.19 9.60
N GLY A 611 14.20 -7.87 8.45
CA GLY A 611 14.84 -8.85 7.58
C GLY A 611 15.96 -9.62 8.29
N ASN A 612 16.82 -8.93 9.03
CA ASN A 612 17.87 -9.56 9.84
C ASN A 612 17.30 -10.45 10.94
N GLY A 613 16.28 -9.99 11.66
CA GLY A 613 15.64 -10.80 12.71
C GLY A 613 14.98 -12.07 12.15
N ILE A 614 14.34 -11.99 10.98
CA ILE A 614 13.81 -13.16 10.29
C ILE A 614 14.94 -14.10 9.89
N GLY A 615 16.01 -13.56 9.30
CA GLY A 615 17.18 -14.34 8.88
C GLY A 615 17.86 -15.09 10.02
N GLU A 616 17.89 -14.48 11.22
CA GLU A 616 18.41 -15.10 12.44
C GLU A 616 17.51 -16.24 12.93
N GLU A 617 16.20 -16.02 13.06
CA GLU A 617 15.26 -17.05 13.51
C GLU A 617 15.14 -18.24 12.53
N LEU A 618 15.28 -17.99 11.23
CA LEU A 618 15.27 -19.02 10.19
C LEU A 618 16.66 -19.65 9.94
N GLY A 619 17.72 -19.15 10.56
CA GLY A 619 19.08 -19.68 10.39
C GLY A 619 19.66 -19.49 8.99
N LYS A 620 19.29 -18.43 8.27
CA LYS A 620 19.72 -18.16 6.87
C LYS A 620 21.16 -17.67 6.72
N GLY A 621 21.82 -17.28 7.81
CA GLY A 621 23.25 -16.90 7.80
C GLY A 621 23.57 -15.69 6.94
N THR A 622 22.65 -14.74 6.80
CA THR A 622 22.78 -13.53 5.98
C THR A 622 22.51 -12.28 6.82
N ARG A 623 23.29 -11.22 6.59
CA ARG A 623 23.17 -9.94 7.29
C ARG A 623 23.00 -8.79 6.30
N PHE A 624 22.07 -7.89 6.58
CA PHE A 624 21.79 -6.70 5.79
C PHE A 624 22.16 -5.42 6.56
N GLU A 625 22.80 -4.47 5.88
CA GLU A 625 23.26 -3.20 6.47
C GLU A 625 23.04 -2.04 5.50
N VAL A 626 22.77 -0.84 6.03
CA VAL A 626 22.74 0.38 5.20
C VAL A 626 24.17 0.79 4.88
N VAL A 627 24.43 1.11 3.62
CA VAL A 627 25.68 1.75 3.19
C VAL A 627 25.35 2.99 2.36
N LEU A 628 26.02 4.09 2.67
CA LEU A 628 25.96 5.32 1.87
C LEU A 628 27.07 5.28 0.82
N THR A 629 26.70 5.47 -0.44
CA THR A 629 27.62 5.40 -1.60
C THR A 629 27.60 6.73 -2.34
N ALA A 630 28.71 7.19 -2.91
CA ALA A 630 28.68 8.37 -3.78
C ALA A 630 28.03 8.01 -5.13
N SER A 631 27.11 8.83 -5.64
CA SER A 631 26.31 8.59 -6.84
C SER A 631 27.20 8.43 -8.06
N GLU A 632 26.92 7.35 -8.77
CA GLU A 632 27.23 7.11 -10.18
C GLU A 632 26.79 8.32 -11.02
N GLY A 633 27.71 8.93 -11.75
CA GLY A 633 27.44 10.05 -12.65
C GLY A 633 26.76 9.59 -13.94
N HIS A 634 25.45 9.36 -13.91
CA HIS A 634 24.63 9.38 -15.12
C HIS A 634 24.35 10.83 -15.56
N GLY A 635 25.41 11.57 -15.92
CA GLY A 635 25.30 12.83 -16.66
C GLY A 635 24.57 14.00 -15.96
N LYS A 636 24.39 13.98 -14.64
CA LYS A 636 23.93 15.15 -13.86
C LYS A 636 24.90 15.38 -12.70
N HIS A 637 25.03 16.65 -12.30
CA HIS A 637 26.05 17.24 -11.42
C HIS A 637 26.63 16.34 -10.31
N ALA A 638 27.92 16.55 -10.05
CA ALA A 638 28.78 15.84 -9.10
C ALA A 638 28.13 15.41 -7.77
N GLY A 639 28.39 14.15 -7.36
CA GLY A 639 28.60 13.80 -5.95
C GLY A 639 27.38 13.55 -5.04
N LEU A 640 26.23 13.12 -5.56
CA LEU A 640 25.07 12.84 -4.70
C LEU A 640 25.27 11.56 -3.86
N THR A 641 25.20 11.60 -2.55
CA THR A 641 25.21 10.36 -1.75
C THR A 641 23.92 9.55 -2.04
N GLN A 642 24.03 8.25 -2.29
CA GLN A 642 22.91 7.32 -2.48
C GLN A 642 22.90 6.27 -1.37
N VAL A 643 21.70 5.92 -0.92
CA VAL A 643 21.50 4.81 0.01
C VAL A 643 21.53 3.48 -0.76
N ARG A 644 22.31 2.52 -0.26
CA ARG A 644 22.36 1.12 -0.71
C ARG A 644 22.18 0.20 0.49
N VAL A 645 21.78 -1.04 0.23
CA VAL A 645 21.71 -2.11 1.22
C VAL A 645 22.80 -3.13 0.92
N LYS A 646 23.77 -3.25 1.82
CA LYS A 646 24.80 -4.29 1.77
C LYS A 646 24.24 -5.58 2.35
N MET A 647 24.29 -6.65 1.57
CA MET A 647 23.91 -8.01 1.96
C MET A 647 25.19 -8.85 2.08
N THR A 648 25.46 -9.38 3.25
CA THR A 648 26.65 -10.20 3.55
C THR A 648 26.23 -11.62 3.89
N HIS A 649 26.77 -12.60 3.16
CA HIS A 649 26.61 -14.01 3.48
C HIS A 649 27.68 -14.43 4.50
N LEU A 650 27.28 -14.77 5.72
CA LEU A 650 28.18 -14.92 6.87
C LEU A 650 29.13 -16.13 6.73
N ALA A 651 28.71 -17.19 6.04
CA ALA A 651 29.52 -18.41 5.89
C ALA A 651 30.63 -18.26 4.84
N SER A 652 30.34 -17.58 3.72
CA SER A 652 31.29 -17.43 2.59
C SER A 652 31.98 -16.07 2.53
N GLY A 653 31.50 -15.09 3.31
CA GLY A 653 31.99 -13.71 3.29
C GLY A 653 31.64 -12.92 2.03
N LEU A 654 30.75 -13.44 1.17
CA LEU A 654 30.31 -12.76 -0.05
C LEU A 654 29.46 -11.53 0.28
N GLU A 655 29.66 -10.44 -0.45
CA GLU A 655 28.98 -9.16 -0.21
C GLU A 655 28.29 -8.64 -1.48
N PHE A 656 27.03 -8.23 -1.36
CA PHE A 656 26.22 -7.71 -2.48
C PHE A 656 25.63 -6.35 -2.13
N LEU A 657 25.63 -5.40 -3.06
CA LEU A 657 25.00 -4.09 -2.88
C LEU A 657 23.66 -4.03 -3.61
N LEU A 658 22.58 -4.02 -2.85
CA LEU A 658 21.21 -3.94 -3.32
C LEU A 658 20.73 -2.48 -3.32
N ARG A 659 19.81 -2.16 -4.23
CA ARG A 659 19.11 -0.87 -4.18
C ARG A 659 18.04 -0.90 -3.06
N PRO A 660 17.71 0.23 -2.43
CA PRO A 660 16.67 0.33 -1.41
C PRO A 660 15.37 -0.40 -1.79
N ARG A 661 14.86 -0.10 -3.00
CA ARG A 661 13.63 -0.70 -3.53
C ARG A 661 13.73 -2.21 -3.74
N GLU A 662 14.91 -2.72 -4.06
CA GLU A 662 15.14 -4.16 -4.23
C GLU A 662 15.06 -4.89 -2.89
N PHE A 663 15.76 -4.37 -1.89
CA PHE A 663 15.69 -4.93 -0.54
C PHE A 663 14.28 -4.85 0.05
N LEU A 664 13.60 -3.70 -0.11
CA LEU A 664 12.21 -3.55 0.32
C LEU A 664 11.29 -4.56 -0.37
N GLY A 665 11.53 -4.89 -1.65
CA GLY A 665 10.85 -5.97 -2.35
C GLY A 665 11.09 -7.35 -1.71
N ARG A 666 12.34 -7.66 -1.36
CA ARG A 666 12.73 -8.93 -0.72
C ARG A 666 12.16 -9.08 0.69
N ARG A 667 12.06 -8.00 1.47
CA ARG A 667 11.52 -8.01 2.84
C ARG A 667 10.20 -8.77 2.94
N PHE A 668 9.32 -8.61 1.96
CA PHE A 668 8.01 -9.25 2.00
C PHE A 668 8.06 -10.76 1.76
N LEU A 669 8.97 -11.22 0.90
CA LEU A 669 9.23 -12.65 0.74
C LEU A 669 9.79 -13.23 2.03
N MET A 670 10.64 -12.47 2.75
CA MET A 670 11.12 -12.86 4.08
C MET A 670 9.96 -12.99 5.07
N GLN A 671 9.04 -12.01 5.10
CA GLN A 671 7.86 -12.05 5.97
C GLN A 671 6.95 -13.25 5.66
N GLU A 672 6.71 -13.55 4.38
CA GLU A 672 5.90 -14.70 3.97
C GLU A 672 6.57 -16.03 4.38
N MET A 673 7.87 -16.15 4.11
CA MET A 673 8.67 -17.29 4.54
C MET A 673 8.58 -17.51 6.06
N TYR A 674 8.74 -16.43 6.83
CA TYR A 674 8.61 -16.47 8.29
C TYR A 674 7.19 -16.85 8.75
N GLN A 675 6.16 -16.35 8.06
CA GLN A 675 4.79 -16.69 8.38
C GLN A 675 4.51 -18.20 8.17
N ARG A 676 4.99 -18.78 7.07
CA ARG A 676 4.90 -20.23 6.82
C ARG A 676 5.64 -21.04 7.87
N TYR A 677 6.83 -20.58 8.26
CA TYR A 677 7.60 -21.18 9.37
C TYR A 677 6.80 -21.21 10.68
N LEU A 678 6.18 -20.08 11.06
CA LEU A 678 5.33 -20.02 12.26
C LEU A 678 4.09 -20.91 12.19
N GLN A 679 3.57 -21.17 10.99
CA GLN A 679 2.43 -22.05 10.75
C GLN A 679 2.81 -23.54 10.72
N GLY A 680 4.11 -23.86 10.70
CA GLY A 680 4.62 -25.22 10.53
C GLY A 680 4.49 -25.76 9.11
N ASP A 681 4.26 -24.87 8.14
CA ASP A 681 4.20 -25.19 6.71
C ASP A 681 5.61 -25.27 6.11
N ASP A 682 5.72 -25.80 4.89
CA ASP A 682 6.97 -25.77 4.13
C ASP A 682 7.32 -24.32 3.73
N TRP A 683 8.39 -23.81 4.34
CA TRP A 683 8.86 -22.44 4.21
C TRP A 683 10.19 -22.36 3.47
N ASP A 684 10.92 -23.46 3.32
CA ASP A 684 12.25 -23.43 2.72
C ASP A 684 12.13 -23.36 1.19
N LEU A 685 12.52 -22.22 0.64
CA LEU A 685 12.40 -21.96 -0.79
C LEU A 685 13.66 -22.43 -1.54
N PRO A 686 13.53 -22.84 -2.81
CA PRO A 686 14.68 -23.04 -3.69
C PRO A 686 15.60 -21.81 -3.72
N ARG A 687 16.92 -22.03 -3.91
CA ARG A 687 17.94 -20.96 -3.84
C ARG A 687 17.65 -19.75 -4.74
N ASP A 688 17.14 -19.99 -5.94
CA ASP A 688 16.77 -18.95 -6.91
C ASP A 688 15.63 -18.03 -6.45
N LYS A 689 14.88 -18.48 -5.44
CA LYS A 689 13.70 -17.82 -4.85
C LYS A 689 13.91 -17.37 -3.40
N ASP A 690 15.03 -17.74 -2.80
CA ASP A 690 15.34 -17.38 -1.42
C ASP A 690 15.68 -15.87 -1.33
N PRO A 691 14.92 -15.05 -0.59
CA PRO A 691 15.19 -13.63 -0.45
C PRO A 691 16.50 -13.32 0.31
N PHE A 692 17.07 -14.30 1.00
CA PHE A 692 18.37 -14.23 1.68
C PHE A 692 19.53 -14.72 0.82
N TRP A 693 19.30 -15.04 -0.45
CA TRP A 693 20.35 -15.53 -1.33
C TRP A 693 20.59 -14.60 -2.52
N GLU A 694 21.84 -14.53 -2.95
CA GLU A 694 22.23 -13.93 -4.22
C GLU A 694 23.26 -14.81 -4.92
N CYS A 695 23.24 -14.83 -6.25
CA CYS A 695 24.13 -15.68 -7.02
C CYS A 695 25.60 -15.23 -6.85
N PRO A 696 26.53 -16.10 -6.43
CA PRO A 696 27.95 -15.76 -6.35
C PRO A 696 28.56 -15.31 -7.69
N GLU A 697 28.00 -15.82 -8.79
CA GLU A 697 28.40 -15.46 -10.16
C GLU A 697 27.83 -14.11 -10.61
N SER A 698 26.96 -13.48 -9.79
CA SER A 698 26.46 -12.15 -10.10
C SER A 698 27.60 -11.13 -10.04
N THR A 699 27.58 -10.23 -11.02
CA THR A 699 28.52 -9.12 -11.09
C THR A 699 28.25 -8.15 -9.95
N VAL A 700 29.30 -7.83 -9.18
CA VAL A 700 29.27 -6.82 -8.13
C VAL A 700 30.22 -5.67 -8.45
N SER A 701 29.96 -4.51 -7.86
CA SER A 701 30.85 -3.35 -7.93
C SER A 701 32.09 -3.60 -7.07
N VAL A 702 33.27 -3.67 -7.70
CA VAL A 702 34.57 -3.68 -7.02
C VAL A 702 34.88 -2.28 -6.51
N GLY A 703 34.54 -1.27 -7.31
CA GLY A 703 34.71 0.12 -6.95
C GLY A 703 34.67 1.03 -8.17
N VAL A 704 34.81 2.32 -7.91
CA VAL A 704 34.60 3.38 -8.91
C VAL A 704 35.87 4.19 -9.09
N VAL A 705 36.07 4.64 -10.33
CA VAL A 705 37.12 5.55 -10.76
C VAL A 705 36.48 6.82 -11.33
N GLN A 706 36.90 7.97 -10.84
CA GLN A 706 36.44 9.27 -11.32
C GLN A 706 37.58 9.98 -12.07
N VAL A 707 37.34 10.25 -13.36
CA VAL A 707 38.31 10.90 -14.26
C VAL A 707 37.82 12.31 -14.56
N ALA A 708 38.60 13.33 -14.19
CA ALA A 708 38.25 14.71 -14.49
C ALA A 708 38.32 14.99 -16.00
N LEU A 709 37.23 15.47 -16.59
CA LEU A 709 37.16 15.74 -18.03
C LEU A 709 37.64 17.15 -18.41
N GLN A 710 37.79 18.04 -17.42
CA GLN A 710 38.16 19.45 -17.62
C GLN A 710 39.34 19.64 -18.58
N PRO A 711 40.44 18.86 -18.56
CA PRO A 711 41.56 19.05 -19.49
C PRO A 711 41.15 18.91 -20.97
N LEU A 712 40.12 18.11 -21.28
CA LEU A 712 39.63 17.89 -22.64
C LEU A 712 38.98 19.15 -23.24
N SER A 713 38.46 20.05 -22.40
CA SER A 713 37.92 21.35 -22.84
C SER A 713 39.00 22.27 -23.45
N HIS A 714 40.27 22.00 -23.16
CA HIS A 714 41.44 22.67 -23.74
C HIS A 714 42.17 21.79 -24.77
N GLN A 715 41.56 20.68 -25.19
CA GLN A 715 42.16 19.62 -26.02
C GLN A 715 43.44 18.99 -25.43
N LEU A 716 43.52 18.85 -24.10
CA LEU A 716 44.61 18.14 -23.43
C LEU A 716 44.22 16.68 -23.17
N ALA A 717 45.12 15.75 -23.48
CA ALA A 717 44.94 14.34 -23.15
C ALA A 717 45.07 14.09 -21.64
N VAL A 718 44.22 13.23 -21.11
CA VAL A 718 44.23 12.75 -19.72
C VAL A 718 44.79 11.33 -19.73
N SER A 719 45.94 11.09 -19.10
CA SER A 719 46.60 9.78 -19.06
C SER A 719 47.14 9.50 -17.66
N GLU A 720 46.29 8.97 -16.79
CA GLU A 720 46.64 8.80 -15.38
C GLU A 720 46.21 7.42 -14.85
N THR A 721 46.73 7.10 -13.67
CA THR A 721 46.38 5.90 -12.91
C THR A 721 45.54 6.35 -11.72
N TYR A 722 44.28 5.95 -11.69
CA TYR A 722 43.32 6.34 -10.68
C TYR A 722 43.11 5.22 -9.66
N PRO A 723 42.92 5.52 -8.37
CA PRO A 723 42.53 4.52 -7.38
C PRO A 723 41.11 4.03 -7.66
N VAL A 724 40.91 2.71 -7.61
CA VAL A 724 39.56 2.11 -7.59
C VAL A 724 39.08 2.17 -6.15
N LEU A 725 38.01 2.93 -5.88
CA LEU A 725 37.48 3.13 -4.53
C LEU A 725 36.17 2.35 -4.35
N ASP A 726 36.06 1.57 -3.29
CA ASP A 726 34.81 0.89 -2.95
C ASP A 726 33.76 1.85 -2.36
N CYS A 727 32.61 1.28 -1.98
CA CYS A 727 31.51 1.99 -1.34
C CYS A 727 31.87 2.68 -0.01
N HIS A 728 32.97 2.29 0.65
CA HIS A 728 33.46 2.88 1.89
C HIS A 728 34.61 3.89 1.65
N GLY A 729 34.96 4.16 0.39
CA GLY A 729 36.11 4.98 0.02
C GLY A 729 37.45 4.27 0.26
N GLN A 730 37.45 2.97 0.52
CA GLN A 730 38.68 2.20 0.62
C GLN A 730 39.18 1.81 -0.76
N LYS A 731 40.50 1.82 -0.90
CA LYS A 731 41.16 1.55 -2.18
C LYS A 731 41.22 0.04 -2.44
N GLN A 732 40.57 -0.39 -3.51
CA GLN A 732 40.56 -1.77 -4.01
C GLN A 732 41.55 -2.01 -5.16
N GLY A 733 42.28 -0.99 -5.61
CA GLY A 733 43.26 -1.17 -6.68
C GLY A 733 43.54 0.12 -7.42
N HIS A 734 44.05 0.00 -8.64
CA HIS A 734 44.22 1.12 -9.54
C HIS A 734 43.78 0.77 -10.95
N LEU A 735 43.16 1.72 -11.64
CA LEU A 735 42.78 1.61 -13.04
C LEU A 735 43.56 2.64 -13.86
N ARG A 736 44.15 2.20 -14.97
CA ARG A 736 44.85 3.09 -15.89
C ARG A 736 43.94 3.48 -17.05
N VAL A 737 43.67 4.77 -17.18
CA VAL A 737 42.73 5.33 -18.16
C VAL A 737 43.44 6.38 -19.00
N LEU A 738 43.20 6.35 -20.30
CA LEU A 738 43.64 7.37 -21.25
C LEU A 738 42.41 7.93 -21.98
N ILE A 739 42.23 9.24 -21.95
CA ILE A 739 41.24 9.96 -22.74
C ILE A 739 41.96 11.03 -23.53
N GLN A 740 41.85 11.02 -24.85
CA GLN A 740 42.55 11.99 -25.70
C GLN A 740 41.68 12.52 -26.82
N PRO A 741 41.79 13.83 -27.15
CA PRO A 741 41.26 14.35 -28.40
C PRO A 741 41.96 13.72 -29.61
N CYS A 742 41.17 13.36 -30.62
CA CYS A 742 41.66 12.72 -31.84
C CYS A 742 41.05 13.34 -33.11
N ASP A 743 41.61 12.96 -34.25
CA ASP A 743 40.99 13.14 -35.56
C ASP A 743 40.01 12.01 -35.88
N SER A 744 39.42 12.04 -37.08
CA SER A 744 38.45 11.05 -37.55
C SER A 744 39.02 9.63 -37.64
N ASP A 745 40.35 9.49 -37.74
CA ASP A 745 41.07 8.22 -37.86
C ASP A 745 41.61 7.74 -36.49
N GLY A 746 41.30 8.45 -35.40
CA GLY A 746 41.71 8.10 -34.04
C GLY A 746 43.14 8.52 -33.67
N ALA A 747 43.84 9.26 -34.54
CA ALA A 747 45.17 9.77 -34.23
C ALA A 747 45.09 11.00 -33.30
N PRO A 748 46.03 11.14 -32.35
CA PRO A 748 45.97 12.19 -31.33
C PRO A 748 46.13 13.59 -31.93
N LYS A 749 45.21 14.50 -31.62
CA LYS A 749 45.35 15.92 -31.94
C LYS A 749 46.35 16.58 -30.99
N ARG A 750 47.31 17.33 -31.54
CA ARG A 750 48.37 18.02 -30.77
C ARG A 750 48.13 19.51 -30.55
N GLN A 751 47.03 20.05 -31.08
CA GLN A 751 46.75 21.48 -31.03
C GLN A 751 45.90 21.79 -29.80
N GLN A 752 46.39 22.66 -28.93
CA GLN A 752 45.68 23.10 -27.73
C GLN A 752 44.80 24.30 -28.04
N VAL A 753 43.71 24.43 -27.30
CA VAL A 753 42.80 25.57 -27.40
C VAL A 753 42.86 26.37 -26.09
N GLY A 754 43.12 27.67 -26.22
CA GLY A 754 43.21 28.58 -25.07
C GLY A 754 41.85 28.86 -24.44
N ASP A 755 40.85 29.21 -25.25
CA ASP A 755 39.46 29.42 -24.83
C ASP A 755 38.56 28.23 -25.26
N PRO A 756 38.03 27.43 -24.32
CA PRO A 756 37.16 26.30 -24.61
C PRO A 756 35.95 26.64 -25.50
N ASN A 757 35.44 27.88 -25.45
CA ASN A 757 34.30 28.31 -26.25
C ASN A 757 34.58 28.26 -27.76
N GLU A 758 35.85 28.29 -28.19
CA GLU A 758 36.22 28.11 -29.59
C GLU A 758 35.90 26.72 -30.14
N LEU A 759 35.56 25.75 -29.29
CA LEU A 759 35.15 24.42 -29.68
C LEU A 759 33.68 24.37 -30.14
N ILE A 760 32.84 25.31 -29.69
CA ILE A 760 31.41 25.31 -30.01
C ILE A 760 31.23 25.42 -31.52
N GLY A 761 30.44 24.51 -32.10
CA GLY A 761 30.22 24.45 -33.56
C GLY A 761 31.33 23.75 -34.35
N LYS A 762 32.45 23.33 -33.74
CA LYS A 762 33.51 22.55 -34.39
C LYS A 762 33.35 21.04 -34.16
N GLN A 763 34.17 20.25 -34.85
CA GLN A 763 34.28 18.80 -34.67
C GLN A 763 35.29 18.45 -33.58
N LEU A 764 34.86 17.64 -32.62
CA LEU A 764 35.71 17.04 -31.59
C LEU A 764 35.47 15.54 -31.52
N HIS A 765 36.54 14.76 -31.61
CA HIS A 765 36.51 13.32 -31.41
C HIS A 765 37.33 12.97 -30.18
N LEU A 766 36.83 12.07 -29.35
CA LEU A 766 37.50 11.63 -28.13
C LEU A 766 37.77 10.14 -28.22
N LEU A 767 39.03 9.75 -28.08
CA LEU A 767 39.44 8.36 -27.94
C LEU A 767 39.55 8.03 -26.45
N ILE A 768 38.76 7.07 -25.99
CA ILE A 768 38.84 6.52 -24.63
C ILE A 768 39.51 5.15 -24.70
N ARG A 769 40.58 4.98 -23.91
CA ARG A 769 41.22 3.69 -23.66
C ARG A 769 41.18 3.34 -22.18
N ILE A 770 40.65 2.15 -21.88
CA ILE A 770 40.75 1.53 -20.57
C ILE A 770 41.79 0.42 -20.69
N LEU A 771 43.00 0.68 -20.19
CA LEU A 771 44.15 -0.19 -20.44
C LEU A 771 44.09 -1.45 -19.56
N GLY A 772 43.95 -1.26 -18.25
CA GLY A 772 43.96 -2.36 -17.30
C GLY A 772 43.92 -1.87 -15.85
N ALA A 773 43.56 -2.79 -14.95
CA ALA A 773 43.61 -2.56 -13.51
C ALA A 773 44.75 -3.34 -12.85
N ARG A 774 45.22 -2.88 -11.68
CA ARG A 774 46.28 -3.50 -10.91
C ARG A 774 45.95 -3.53 -9.42
N GLY A 775 46.27 -4.64 -8.77
CA GLY A 775 46.08 -4.83 -7.33
C GLY A 775 44.62 -4.99 -6.92
N ILE A 776 43.79 -5.53 -7.81
CA ILE A 776 42.39 -5.90 -7.49
C ILE A 776 42.43 -7.11 -6.54
N PRO A 777 41.64 -7.14 -5.46
CA PRO A 777 41.62 -8.25 -4.52
C PRO A 777 41.35 -9.61 -5.19
N GLU A 778 42.05 -10.64 -4.73
CA GLU A 778 41.98 -12.00 -5.32
C GLU A 778 40.61 -12.67 -5.19
N HIS A 779 39.74 -12.19 -4.30
CA HIS A 779 38.38 -12.69 -4.18
C HIS A 779 37.48 -12.26 -5.37
N PHE A 780 37.92 -11.32 -6.20
CA PHE A 780 37.30 -11.01 -7.49
C PHE A 780 38.00 -11.78 -8.61
N THR A 781 37.26 -12.65 -9.29
CA THR A 781 37.83 -13.60 -10.26
C THR A 781 37.82 -13.11 -11.70
N LYS A 782 36.70 -12.55 -12.16
CA LYS A 782 36.57 -11.90 -13.45
C LYS A 782 36.18 -10.45 -13.21
N THR A 783 36.80 -9.54 -13.92
CA THR A 783 36.44 -8.12 -13.84
C THR A 783 36.23 -7.52 -15.22
N HIS A 784 35.43 -6.47 -15.29
CA HIS A 784 35.26 -5.61 -16.46
C HIS A 784 34.99 -4.18 -16.00
N CYS A 785 35.06 -3.21 -16.91
CA CYS A 785 34.69 -1.83 -16.63
C CYS A 785 33.42 -1.44 -17.39
N ARG A 786 32.57 -0.62 -16.77
CA ARG A 786 31.38 -0.03 -17.36
C ARG A 786 31.43 1.49 -17.21
N PHE A 787 31.04 2.23 -18.24
CA PHE A 787 30.97 3.69 -18.20
C PHE A 787 30.00 4.25 -19.23
N LYS A 788 29.59 5.51 -19.03
CA LYS A 788 28.71 6.22 -19.96
C LYS A 788 29.23 7.64 -20.19
N LEU A 789 29.55 7.96 -21.44
CA LEU A 789 29.96 9.31 -21.84
C LEU A 789 28.74 10.10 -22.31
N PHE A 790 28.63 11.37 -21.92
CA PHE A 790 27.63 12.36 -22.38
C PHE A 790 26.57 11.90 -23.40
N CYS A 791 25.35 11.63 -22.95
CA CYS A 791 24.20 11.26 -23.80
C CYS A 791 24.38 10.05 -24.75
N GLU A 792 25.53 9.38 -24.75
CA GLU A 792 25.78 8.14 -25.48
C GLU A 792 25.23 6.93 -24.73
N ASP A 793 25.18 5.77 -25.39
CA ASP A 793 24.88 4.50 -24.74
C ASP A 793 25.98 4.08 -23.75
N GLU A 794 25.63 3.18 -22.85
CA GLU A 794 26.59 2.62 -21.88
C GLU A 794 27.55 1.65 -22.58
N ASP A 795 28.84 1.77 -22.26
CA ASP A 795 29.92 0.96 -22.80
C ASP A 795 30.51 0.04 -21.74
N GLU A 796 30.90 -1.16 -22.17
CA GLU A 796 31.50 -2.19 -21.31
C GLU A 796 32.77 -2.78 -21.95
N THR A 797 33.75 -3.10 -21.12
CA THR A 797 34.92 -3.86 -21.54
C THR A 797 34.65 -5.36 -21.53
N ALA A 798 35.51 -6.15 -22.20
CA ALA A 798 35.49 -7.59 -22.03
C ALA A 798 35.80 -7.99 -20.58
N GLU A 799 35.24 -9.10 -20.13
CA GLU A 799 35.58 -9.71 -18.84
C GLU A 799 36.97 -10.35 -18.88
N VAL A 800 37.81 -10.04 -17.90
CA VAL A 800 39.17 -10.54 -17.78
C VAL A 800 39.36 -11.23 -16.44
N ALA A 801 39.83 -12.48 -16.47
CA ALA A 801 40.04 -13.29 -15.28
C ALA A 801 41.46 -13.10 -14.70
N SER A 802 41.67 -12.06 -13.90
CA SER A 802 42.98 -11.74 -13.29
C SER A 802 42.83 -10.71 -12.17
N SER A 803 43.70 -10.77 -11.16
CA SER A 803 43.88 -9.70 -10.15
C SER A 803 44.58 -8.45 -10.72
N ASN A 804 45.16 -8.59 -11.92
CA ASN A 804 45.80 -7.54 -12.69
C ASN A 804 45.30 -7.58 -14.14
N PRO A 805 44.01 -7.28 -14.39
CA PRO A 805 43.38 -7.44 -15.69
C PRO A 805 43.91 -6.40 -16.70
N ASP A 806 44.13 -6.85 -17.94
CA ASP A 806 44.41 -5.99 -19.09
C ASP A 806 43.19 -5.95 -20.00
N TYR A 807 42.37 -4.92 -19.85
CA TYR A 807 41.11 -4.77 -20.60
C TYR A 807 41.35 -4.41 -22.06
N ASN A 808 42.41 -3.63 -22.35
CA ASN A 808 42.77 -3.18 -23.69
C ASN A 808 41.59 -2.62 -24.50
N PHE A 809 40.65 -1.95 -23.82
CA PHE A 809 39.47 -1.39 -24.46
C PHE A 809 39.83 -0.08 -25.16
N GLU A 810 39.26 0.14 -26.34
CA GLU A 810 39.45 1.35 -27.14
C GLU A 810 38.16 1.67 -27.90
N LYS A 811 37.65 2.89 -27.74
CA LYS A 811 36.50 3.39 -28.50
C LYS A 811 36.62 4.90 -28.77
N THR A 812 36.25 5.29 -29.99
CA THR A 812 36.19 6.70 -30.41
C THR A 812 34.76 7.21 -30.35
N PHE A 813 34.57 8.37 -29.75
CA PHE A 813 33.29 9.08 -29.65
C PHE A 813 33.32 10.33 -30.53
N PHE A 814 32.24 10.60 -31.24
CA PHE A 814 32.20 11.61 -32.29
C PHE A 814 31.19 12.72 -31.96
N PHE A 815 31.68 13.93 -31.66
CA PHE A 815 30.84 15.09 -31.38
C PHE A 815 30.94 16.11 -32.51
N ASN A 816 29.90 16.16 -33.35
CA ASN A 816 29.82 17.06 -34.50
C ASN A 816 28.38 17.58 -34.72
N PRO A 817 28.10 18.86 -34.44
CA PRO A 817 28.98 19.85 -33.82
C PRO A 817 29.08 19.67 -32.30
N VAL A 818 30.15 20.21 -31.70
CA VAL A 818 30.21 20.40 -30.24
C VAL A 818 29.15 21.43 -29.82
N THR A 819 28.24 21.01 -28.94
CA THR A 819 27.19 21.85 -28.33
C THR A 819 27.69 22.53 -27.05
N GLU A 820 27.04 23.62 -26.65
CA GLU A 820 27.30 24.30 -25.37
C GLU A 820 27.08 23.34 -24.16
N GLU A 821 26.05 22.50 -24.20
CA GLU A 821 25.78 21.49 -23.17
C GLU A 821 26.91 20.47 -23.03
N PHE A 822 27.46 19.98 -24.15
CA PHE A 822 28.60 19.07 -24.15
C PHE A 822 29.88 19.73 -23.64
N LEU A 823 30.13 20.98 -24.04
CA LEU A 823 31.28 21.75 -23.56
C LEU A 823 31.19 21.96 -22.05
N ASP A 824 30.00 22.32 -21.53
CA ASP A 824 29.75 22.47 -20.11
C ASP A 824 29.96 21.14 -19.36
N TYR A 825 29.49 20.03 -19.94
CA TYR A 825 29.72 18.69 -19.40
C TYR A 825 31.22 18.37 -19.26
N ILE A 826 32.01 18.48 -20.33
CA ILE A 826 33.45 18.16 -20.23
C ILE A 826 34.21 19.16 -19.35
N ALA A 827 33.76 20.42 -19.25
CA ALA A 827 34.42 21.43 -18.43
C ALA A 827 34.17 21.25 -16.92
N LYS A 828 32.99 20.75 -16.53
CA LYS A 828 32.55 20.71 -15.12
C LYS A 828 32.32 19.31 -14.56
N SER A 829 32.26 18.28 -15.40
CA SER A 829 31.91 16.91 -14.99
C SER A 829 33.12 15.98 -14.91
N VAL A 830 32.90 14.84 -14.28
CA VAL A 830 33.84 13.71 -14.24
C VAL A 830 33.24 12.54 -15.00
N LEU A 831 34.09 11.77 -15.70
CA LEU A 831 33.71 10.46 -16.21
C LEU A 831 33.82 9.44 -15.09
N THR A 832 32.72 8.77 -14.80
CA THR A 832 32.66 7.67 -13.84
C THR A 832 32.86 6.34 -14.57
N ILE A 833 33.89 5.60 -14.19
CA ILE A 833 34.14 4.23 -14.65
C ILE A 833 33.93 3.31 -13.46
N GLU A 834 32.93 2.43 -13.57
CA GLU A 834 32.67 1.39 -12.58
C GLU A 834 33.51 0.15 -12.92
N VAL A 835 34.29 -0.34 -11.96
CA VAL A 835 34.98 -1.63 -12.05
C VAL A 835 34.07 -2.66 -11.42
N CYS A 836 33.64 -3.60 -12.24
CA CYS A 836 32.73 -4.68 -11.89
C CYS A 836 33.50 -6.00 -11.79
N GLY A 837 33.04 -6.95 -10.97
CA GLY A 837 33.62 -8.27 -10.95
C GLY A 837 32.77 -9.37 -10.31
N THR A 838 33.16 -10.62 -10.52
CA THR A 838 32.51 -11.81 -9.95
C THR A 838 33.27 -12.27 -8.71
N GLN A 839 32.57 -12.59 -7.64
CA GLN A 839 33.19 -13.05 -6.40
C GLN A 839 33.34 -14.57 -6.37
N VAL A 840 34.30 -15.07 -5.61
CA VAL A 840 34.39 -16.49 -5.24
C VAL A 840 34.39 -16.62 -3.72
N GLU A 841 33.73 -17.67 -3.22
CA GLU A 841 33.66 -18.00 -1.79
C GLU A 841 35.07 -18.09 -1.20
N ARG A 842 35.28 -17.45 -0.05
CA ARG A 842 36.57 -17.43 0.66
C ARG A 842 36.84 -18.71 1.43
#